data_AF-W2W0P8-F1
#
_entry.id   AF-W2W0P8-F1
#
_cell.length_a   1.000
_cell.length_b   1.000
_cell.length_c   1.000
_cell.angle_alpha   90.00
_cell.angle_beta   90.00
_cell.angle_gamma   90.00
#
_symmetry.space_group_name_H-M   'P 1'
#
loop_
_entity.id
_entity.type
_entity.pdbx_description
1 polymer ?
#
loop_
_entity_poly.entity_id
_entity_poly.type
_entity_poly.pdbx_seq_one_letter_code
_entity_poly.pdbx_strand_id
1 'polypeptide(L)'
;MGNSPTKRQSSGQPSAPGPPPSAIRKGVLSVLTGRPPLVCTFYYESQVFTHQIQLPLLYDRPQSGTQGTALVDLEVELRKKLQLPEGSSVFAVVQADELYSPPYPLVMINIVAARLFTNPDETRIPVLHYALVVRHMGLLKQPLPMGNAYESPFFAVNAAALAETTNSIARNLARRRFVQNLQTFGFARLEVTPEQAKIPQLAFERVRKWLVEQLELPKEKRWIDYVDVSKPGEKESVEDNSLYSSHPVVSRGRRVGFSLDRNREYMQLRLPIAASGTPWPPVYFQDSEENKEFANELLTLLELLDDISRDCMKSVCEILNIDERWLFDDLLDDRTRPTEGFTGPRDTSYQYGASVLRIYNYRNKAANGQSPADVDPNDYSCGVHADLGLVTVSPVATVPGLQMWNLERMNWADVEENATALHFSVFAGETLGLLTHGVISAPLHRVPPICVEIEAEIRMSMPYFLRAKPSACLNPKAPKVEQITCRDFMEDIVFKKRPWRREKTVGAGPFFLQLRGFAKFVTPHKISENLITPADAVQETTDLLNLCPATVMVIAGARWNVCPTHYYRIKNGVRCHFTVPQYNAHGNYVMMNHTVMPHDTSSSSCADHSFPLEGNFYHGSIGYYSIYAAASGTFCSLDNTTYLRVSAVGTYDTNGSNLAYDRGEHGYRKSYWYILTGTAFILVRCVTLRRSFVSCKIFARRCDCIVESIRIQEAVVYVQESMRLSAHGARNFHRLLLLFLLIDQGVMSDFFLLSTQEGLLGRIQSISLGYNLSGVMSMLFEMVETMNWMSEKMRCQAKRLLFNYETVLIGELITAGVLQHYLTSLSRSHLRDTEPAAEVISHYVMGLVGHIVLALGCLGIIVATRAIGAIVFVKLQFGTLRVLTKTCSVDAALGARSKLILLSGYIWENEELYYKPSVLKALGVLKAVDPDGYECFVHTQLHWIAIPQDNLVVLGTVANKRVEPCPERLCSGVVSLFDHTLGGSAGNVLGDEVARRTQTQDCYGVFRRFRERVCCSSEVTPGPTPAKIKVRAVNDEQVSRQVLPAWEAINQHLLKLPGAPQLQPVESRNHLTVSYHASLVSKSCNHPH
;
A
#
# COMPACT_ATOMS: atom_id res chain seq x y z
N MET A 1 11.30 24.22 -69.81
CA MET A 1 12.13 23.00 -69.94
C MET A 1 11.40 21.88 -69.23
N GLY A 2 10.75 21.01 -69.99
CA GLY A 2 10.07 19.85 -69.44
C GLY A 2 11.03 18.68 -69.23
N ASN A 3 10.64 17.75 -68.36
CA ASN A 3 10.66 16.33 -68.66
C ASN A 3 9.92 15.54 -67.58
N SER A 4 8.89 14.82 -68.00
CA SER A 4 8.30 13.69 -67.29
C SER A 4 9.32 12.56 -67.12
N PRO A 5 9.00 11.57 -66.25
CA PRO A 5 9.13 10.20 -66.71
C PRO A 5 7.97 9.27 -66.33
N THR A 6 7.97 8.19 -67.11
CA THR A 6 7.02 7.10 -67.33
C THR A 6 6.95 6.00 -66.27
N LYS A 7 5.80 5.32 -66.28
CA LYS A 7 5.44 4.06 -65.61
C LYS A 7 6.42 2.89 -65.80
N ARG A 8 6.53 2.04 -64.77
CA ARG A 8 6.61 0.57 -64.88
C ARG A 8 5.76 -0.09 -63.79
N GLN A 9 4.97 -1.08 -64.20
CA GLN A 9 4.13 -1.95 -63.36
C GLN A 9 4.99 -3.01 -62.65
N SER A 10 4.59 -3.39 -61.43
CA SER A 10 4.74 -4.76 -60.95
C SER A 10 3.44 -5.21 -60.27
N SER A 11 2.95 -6.37 -60.69
CA SER A 11 1.78 -7.08 -60.19
C SER A 11 2.17 -7.97 -59.01
N GLY A 12 1.39 -7.96 -57.93
CA GLY A 12 1.55 -8.93 -56.83
C GLY A 12 0.60 -8.76 -55.65
N GLN A 13 -0.59 -9.36 -55.77
CA GLN A 13 -1.56 -9.77 -54.74
C GLN A 13 -2.22 -8.73 -53.79
N PRO A 14 -3.54 -8.86 -53.52
CA PRO A 14 -4.20 -8.09 -52.47
C PRO A 14 -3.68 -8.59 -51.11
N SER A 15 -3.10 -7.69 -50.32
CA SER A 15 -2.82 -7.96 -48.91
C SER A 15 -4.13 -8.36 -48.24
N ALA A 16 -4.14 -9.57 -47.68
CA ALA A 16 -5.22 -10.05 -46.83
C ALA A 16 -5.53 -9.01 -45.74
N PRO A 17 -6.80 -8.87 -45.29
CA PRO A 17 -7.11 -8.04 -44.15
C PRO A 17 -6.24 -8.51 -42.99
N GLY A 18 -5.44 -7.60 -42.43
CA GLY A 18 -4.62 -7.91 -41.27
C GLY A 18 -5.48 -8.52 -40.16
N PRO A 19 -4.92 -9.41 -39.33
CA PRO A 19 -5.67 -9.99 -38.23
C PRO A 19 -6.24 -8.84 -37.37
N PRO A 20 -7.48 -8.96 -36.86
CA PRO A 20 -8.07 -7.92 -36.04
C PRO A 20 -7.18 -7.71 -34.81
N PRO A 21 -7.11 -6.49 -34.26
CA PRO A 21 -6.25 -6.18 -33.12
C PRO A 21 -6.76 -6.90 -31.86
N SER A 22 -6.39 -8.17 -31.70
CA SER A 22 -6.61 -8.97 -30.51
C SER A 22 -5.41 -8.86 -29.56
N ALA A 23 -4.87 -7.64 -29.39
CA ALA A 23 -3.94 -7.35 -28.32
C ALA A 23 -4.71 -7.35 -26.99
N ILE A 24 -4.65 -8.50 -26.31
CA ILE A 24 -5.28 -8.78 -25.03
C ILE A 24 -4.98 -7.63 -24.03
N ARG A 25 -6.08 -6.97 -23.64
CA ARG A 25 -6.21 -5.79 -22.78
C ARG A 25 -5.51 -5.98 -21.42
N LYS A 26 -4.29 -5.47 -21.26
CA LYS A 26 -3.61 -5.38 -19.95
C LYS A 26 -4.11 -4.15 -19.18
N GLY A 27 -5.24 -4.32 -18.50
CA GLY A 27 -5.85 -3.28 -17.67
C GLY A 27 -6.78 -3.83 -16.59
N VAL A 28 -7.60 -2.96 -15.99
CA VAL A 28 -8.63 -3.24 -14.95
C VAL A 28 -9.43 -4.53 -15.25
N LEU A 29 -9.72 -4.77 -16.52
CA LEU A 29 -10.49 -5.93 -16.99
C LEU A 29 -9.83 -7.28 -16.68
N SER A 30 -8.50 -7.36 -16.65
CA SER A 30 -7.78 -8.60 -16.34
C SER A 30 -7.94 -9.06 -14.89
N VAL A 31 -8.22 -8.13 -13.96
CA VAL A 31 -8.47 -8.43 -12.54
C VAL A 31 -9.87 -9.04 -12.33
N LEU A 32 -10.78 -8.79 -13.28
CA LEU A 32 -12.18 -9.18 -13.23
C LEU A 32 -12.44 -10.55 -13.85
N THR A 33 -11.62 -10.97 -14.82
CA THR A 33 -11.78 -12.25 -15.50
C THR A 33 -11.68 -13.42 -14.52
N GLY A 34 -12.62 -14.37 -14.55
CA GLY A 34 -12.62 -15.53 -13.64
C GLY A 34 -13.18 -15.26 -12.25
N ARG A 35 -13.67 -14.04 -11.96
CA ARG A 35 -14.32 -13.68 -10.69
C ARG A 35 -15.79 -14.10 -10.68
N PRO A 36 -16.38 -14.34 -9.49
CA PRO A 36 -17.81 -14.64 -9.37
C PRO A 36 -18.67 -13.48 -9.94
N PRO A 37 -19.88 -13.77 -10.43
CA PRO A 37 -20.80 -12.74 -10.91
C PRO A 37 -21.08 -11.69 -9.84
N LEU A 38 -21.16 -10.43 -10.27
CA LEU A 38 -21.55 -9.32 -9.43
C LEU A 38 -23.08 -9.23 -9.40
N VAL A 39 -23.66 -9.17 -8.20
CA VAL A 39 -25.11 -8.98 -8.05
C VAL A 39 -25.42 -7.49 -8.09
N CYS A 40 -26.18 -7.05 -9.09
CA CYS A 40 -26.63 -5.67 -9.23
C CYS A 40 -28.15 -5.61 -9.19
N THR A 41 -28.71 -4.70 -8.40
CA THR A 41 -30.13 -4.37 -8.38
C THR A 41 -30.33 -3.04 -9.10
N PHE A 42 -31.13 -3.07 -10.16
CA PHE A 42 -31.44 -1.93 -11.01
C PHE A 42 -32.84 -1.41 -10.72
N TYR A 43 -32.95 -0.10 -10.56
CA TYR A 43 -34.19 0.61 -10.30
C TYR A 43 -34.56 1.47 -11.50
N TYR A 44 -35.82 1.42 -11.92
CA TYR A 44 -36.41 2.32 -12.90
C TYR A 44 -37.84 2.64 -12.49
N GLU A 45 -38.11 3.90 -12.14
CA GLU A 45 -39.38 4.32 -11.55
C GLU A 45 -39.75 3.43 -10.34
N SER A 46 -40.90 2.77 -10.36
CA SER A 46 -41.35 1.83 -9.32
C SER A 46 -40.86 0.39 -9.52
N GLN A 47 -40.16 0.11 -10.62
CA GLN A 47 -39.73 -1.23 -11.00
C GLN A 47 -38.32 -1.54 -10.49
N VAL A 48 -38.10 -2.80 -10.11
CA VAL A 48 -36.83 -3.30 -9.60
C VAL A 48 -36.46 -4.61 -10.28
N PHE A 49 -35.21 -4.72 -10.70
CA PHE A 49 -34.69 -5.96 -11.28
C PHE A 49 -33.28 -6.25 -10.77
N THR A 50 -33.11 -7.41 -10.14
CA THR A 50 -31.79 -7.88 -9.68
C THR A 50 -31.23 -8.86 -10.69
N HIS A 51 -29.99 -8.62 -11.12
CA HIS A 51 -29.30 -9.41 -12.13
C HIS A 51 -27.87 -9.75 -11.70
N GLN A 52 -27.40 -10.93 -12.11
CA GLN A 52 -26.03 -11.39 -11.85
C GLN A 52 -25.17 -11.13 -13.10
N ILE A 53 -24.28 -10.16 -13.01
CA ILE A 53 -23.44 -9.74 -14.13
C ILE A 53 -22.12 -10.51 -14.06
N GLN A 54 -21.86 -11.34 -15.06
CA GLN A 54 -20.54 -11.94 -15.22
C GLN A 54 -19.57 -10.90 -15.76
N LEU A 55 -18.56 -10.54 -14.98
CA LEU A 55 -17.55 -9.56 -15.39
C LEU A 55 -16.42 -10.23 -16.18
N PRO A 56 -15.68 -9.46 -17.03
CA PRO A 56 -15.87 -8.04 -17.31
C PRO A 56 -17.10 -7.74 -18.19
N LEU A 57 -17.66 -6.55 -18.04
CA LEU A 57 -18.57 -5.96 -19.01
C LEU A 57 -17.78 -5.49 -20.24
N LEU A 58 -18.20 -5.92 -21.43
CA LEU A 58 -17.46 -5.69 -22.68
C LEU A 58 -18.36 -4.97 -23.70
N TYR A 59 -17.78 -4.04 -24.47
CA TYR A 59 -18.47 -3.42 -25.60
C TYR A 59 -18.86 -4.44 -26.67
N ASP A 60 -17.93 -5.33 -27.01
CA ASP A 60 -18.13 -6.40 -27.98
C ASP A 60 -18.57 -7.69 -27.29
N ARG A 61 -19.34 -8.52 -28.01
CA ARG A 61 -19.67 -9.86 -27.53
C ARG A 61 -18.38 -10.68 -27.35
N PRO A 62 -18.20 -11.34 -26.20
CA PRO A 62 -17.05 -12.21 -25.98
C PRO A 62 -17.00 -13.33 -27.03
N GLN A 63 -15.81 -13.69 -27.48
CA GLN A 63 -15.61 -14.85 -28.36
C GLN A 63 -15.99 -16.13 -27.62
N SER A 64 -16.44 -17.15 -28.35
CA SER A 64 -16.84 -18.44 -27.77
C SER A 64 -15.72 -18.99 -26.87
N GLY A 65 -16.03 -19.21 -25.58
CA GLY A 65 -15.07 -19.66 -24.57
C GLY A 65 -14.45 -18.57 -23.68
N THR A 66 -14.72 -17.28 -23.93
CA THR A 66 -14.27 -16.18 -23.04
C THR A 66 -15.37 -15.74 -22.06
N GLN A 67 -15.01 -15.53 -20.79
CA GLN A 67 -15.94 -15.08 -19.74
C GLN A 67 -16.14 -13.55 -19.79
N GLY A 68 -17.38 -13.11 -19.61
CA GLY A 68 -17.78 -11.70 -19.58
C GLY A 68 -19.21 -11.51 -20.08
N THR A 69 -19.80 -10.37 -19.79
CA THR A 69 -21.15 -10.01 -20.24
C THR A 69 -21.02 -8.90 -21.28
N ALA A 70 -21.66 -9.05 -22.44
CA ALA A 70 -21.70 -7.96 -23.41
C ALA A 70 -22.64 -6.86 -22.92
N LEU A 71 -22.24 -5.60 -23.05
CA LEU A 71 -23.02 -4.44 -22.63
C LEU A 71 -24.40 -4.42 -23.29
N VAL A 72 -24.46 -4.77 -24.57
CA VAL A 72 -25.69 -4.84 -25.35
C VAL A 72 -26.65 -5.90 -24.79
N ASP A 73 -26.12 -7.06 -24.39
CA ASP A 73 -26.97 -8.14 -23.88
C ASP A 73 -27.58 -7.76 -22.52
N LEU A 74 -26.79 -7.14 -21.65
CA LEU A 74 -27.28 -6.58 -20.38
C LEU A 74 -28.32 -5.47 -20.62
N GLU A 75 -28.07 -4.55 -21.53
CA GLU A 75 -28.98 -3.44 -21.86
C GLU A 75 -30.32 -3.96 -22.39
N VAL A 76 -30.31 -4.91 -23.33
CA VAL A 76 -31.52 -5.52 -23.89
C VAL A 76 -32.32 -6.25 -22.81
N GLU A 77 -31.65 -6.93 -21.88
CA GLU A 77 -32.31 -7.59 -20.77
C GLU A 77 -32.97 -6.59 -19.81
N LEU A 78 -32.25 -5.54 -19.42
CA LEU A 78 -32.79 -4.46 -18.59
C LEU A 78 -34.02 -3.82 -19.24
N ARG A 79 -33.93 -3.52 -20.55
CA ARG A 79 -35.04 -2.95 -21.32
C ARG A 79 -36.29 -3.82 -21.28
N LYS A 80 -36.13 -5.13 -21.46
CA LYS A 80 -37.24 -6.09 -21.46
C LYS A 80 -37.83 -6.29 -20.06
N LYS A 81 -36.99 -6.42 -19.03
CA LYS A 81 -37.40 -6.77 -17.67
C LYS A 81 -38.04 -5.60 -16.93
N LEU A 82 -37.54 -4.39 -17.14
CA LEU A 82 -38.05 -3.15 -16.53
C LEU A 82 -39.04 -2.42 -17.44
N GLN A 83 -39.48 -3.06 -18.54
CA GLN A 83 -40.51 -2.54 -19.44
C GLN A 83 -40.26 -1.08 -19.86
N LEU A 84 -39.03 -0.78 -20.28
CA LEU A 84 -38.66 0.60 -20.60
C LEU A 84 -39.48 1.10 -21.82
N PRO A 85 -39.78 2.41 -21.88
CA PRO A 85 -40.56 2.98 -22.98
C PRO A 85 -40.01 2.62 -24.37
N GLU A 86 -40.91 2.44 -25.34
CA GLU A 86 -40.52 2.16 -26.72
C GLU A 86 -39.62 3.29 -27.27
N GLY A 87 -38.60 2.92 -28.04
CA GLY A 87 -37.60 3.87 -28.54
C GLY A 87 -36.57 4.35 -27.51
N SER A 88 -36.64 3.89 -26.25
CA SER A 88 -35.68 4.27 -25.19
C SER A 88 -34.74 3.12 -24.79
N SER A 89 -33.60 3.48 -24.19
CA SER A 89 -32.54 2.55 -23.77
C SER A 89 -31.78 3.07 -22.54
N VAL A 90 -30.99 2.20 -21.91
CA VAL A 90 -30.17 2.50 -20.73
C VAL A 90 -28.88 3.19 -21.16
N PHE A 91 -28.72 4.45 -20.80
CA PHE A 91 -27.55 5.26 -21.17
C PHE A 91 -26.50 5.26 -20.05
N ALA A 92 -26.93 5.27 -18.80
CA ALA A 92 -26.03 5.28 -17.66
C ALA A 92 -26.69 4.68 -16.42
N VAL A 93 -25.90 4.56 -15.36
CA VAL A 93 -26.32 4.17 -14.02
C VAL A 93 -25.83 5.19 -13.00
N VAL A 94 -26.63 5.41 -11.97
CA VAL A 94 -26.32 6.27 -10.82
C VAL A 94 -26.49 5.43 -9.56
N GLN A 95 -25.69 5.63 -8.52
CA GLN A 95 -25.92 4.90 -7.26
C GLN A 95 -27.28 5.27 -6.68
N ALA A 96 -28.08 4.28 -6.27
CA ALA A 96 -29.47 4.50 -5.88
C ALA A 96 -29.61 5.36 -4.61
N ASP A 97 -28.62 5.32 -3.72
CA ASP A 97 -28.52 6.15 -2.50
C ASP A 97 -27.93 7.55 -2.77
N GLU A 98 -27.46 7.81 -4.00
CA GLU A 98 -26.77 9.05 -4.38
C GLU A 98 -27.22 9.53 -5.76
N LEU A 99 -28.51 9.83 -5.91
CA LEU A 99 -29.08 10.30 -7.18
C LEU A 99 -28.45 11.59 -7.72
N TYR A 100 -27.77 12.35 -6.86
CA TYR A 100 -26.99 13.54 -7.23
C TYR A 100 -25.64 13.22 -7.89
N SER A 101 -25.19 11.97 -7.81
CA SER A 101 -23.86 11.58 -8.31
C SER A 101 -23.80 11.57 -9.84
N PRO A 102 -22.61 11.79 -10.43
CA PRO A 102 -22.45 11.76 -11.88
C PRO A 102 -22.95 10.44 -12.49
N PRO A 103 -23.71 10.47 -13.59
CA PRO A 103 -24.14 9.25 -14.26
C PRO A 103 -22.95 8.51 -14.89
N TYR A 104 -22.83 7.22 -14.61
CA TYR A 104 -21.77 6.35 -15.11
C TYR A 104 -22.24 5.55 -16.32
N PRO A 105 -21.49 5.51 -17.43
CA PRO A 105 -21.70 4.49 -18.45
C PRO A 105 -21.61 3.08 -17.82
N LEU A 106 -22.46 2.15 -18.26
CA LEU A 106 -22.51 0.78 -17.73
C LEU A 106 -21.13 0.10 -17.66
N VAL A 107 -20.26 0.35 -18.64
CA VAL A 107 -18.90 -0.20 -18.67
C VAL A 107 -18.05 0.18 -17.45
N MET A 108 -18.34 1.31 -16.80
CA MET A 108 -17.61 1.78 -15.62
C MET A 108 -17.94 0.96 -14.36
N ILE A 109 -18.98 0.12 -14.39
CA ILE A 109 -19.21 -0.90 -13.35
C ILE A 109 -17.98 -1.81 -13.22
N ASN A 110 -17.24 -2.07 -14.31
CA ASN A 110 -15.96 -2.79 -14.23
C ASN A 110 -14.98 -2.15 -13.24
N ILE A 111 -14.93 -0.82 -13.18
CA ILE A 111 -14.00 -0.10 -12.32
C ILE A 111 -14.46 -0.20 -10.86
N VAL A 112 -15.77 -0.07 -10.62
CA VAL A 112 -16.38 -0.28 -9.29
C VAL A 112 -16.10 -1.70 -8.80
N ALA A 113 -16.39 -2.69 -9.65
CA ALA A 113 -16.17 -4.09 -9.34
C ALA A 113 -14.70 -4.40 -9.08
N ALA A 114 -13.79 -3.86 -9.89
CA ALA A 114 -12.36 -4.11 -9.71
C ALA A 114 -11.87 -3.62 -8.36
N ARG A 115 -12.44 -2.52 -7.83
CA ARG A 115 -12.14 -2.04 -6.47
C ARG A 115 -12.62 -3.00 -5.40
N LEU A 116 -13.87 -3.43 -5.50
CA LEU A 116 -14.47 -4.40 -4.58
C LEU A 116 -13.62 -5.67 -4.53
N PHE A 117 -13.19 -6.17 -5.70
CA PHE A 117 -12.33 -7.36 -5.76
C PHE A 117 -10.88 -7.13 -5.32
N THR A 118 -10.39 -5.87 -5.27
CA THR A 118 -9.04 -5.55 -4.78
C THR A 118 -8.97 -5.34 -3.28
N ASN A 119 -10.09 -5.15 -2.58
CA ASN A 119 -10.11 -4.94 -1.13
C ASN A 119 -10.52 -6.25 -0.41
N PRO A 120 -9.58 -6.98 0.20
CA PRO A 120 -9.82 -8.35 0.68
C PRO A 120 -10.63 -8.44 1.99
N ASP A 121 -11.01 -7.32 2.61
CA ASP A 121 -11.70 -7.30 3.92
C ASP A 121 -13.21 -7.63 3.85
N GLU A 122 -13.83 -7.66 2.67
CA GLU A 122 -15.24 -8.00 2.52
C GLU A 122 -15.42 -9.44 2.05
N THR A 123 -15.68 -10.35 3.01
CA THR A 123 -16.02 -11.76 2.78
C THR A 123 -17.33 -11.98 1.99
N ARG A 124 -18.06 -10.91 1.68
CA ARG A 124 -19.24 -10.90 0.80
C ARG A 124 -19.14 -9.70 -0.12
N ILE A 125 -19.17 -9.95 -1.43
CA ILE A 125 -19.32 -8.88 -2.43
C ILE A 125 -20.72 -8.29 -2.23
N PRO A 126 -20.85 -6.98 -1.91
CA PRO A 126 -22.16 -6.38 -1.67
C PRO A 126 -23.01 -6.38 -2.94
N VAL A 127 -24.34 -6.45 -2.75
CA VAL A 127 -25.28 -6.17 -3.84
C VAL A 127 -25.18 -4.69 -4.18
N LEU A 128 -24.91 -4.37 -5.43
CA LEU A 128 -24.83 -2.97 -5.86
C LEU A 128 -26.19 -2.48 -6.31
N HIS A 129 -26.59 -1.30 -5.83
CA HIS A 129 -27.90 -0.71 -6.12
C HIS A 129 -27.72 0.48 -7.06
N TYR A 130 -28.35 0.40 -8.23
CA TYR A 130 -28.22 1.39 -9.30
C TYR A 130 -29.57 1.89 -9.81
N ALA A 131 -29.78 3.19 -9.85
CA ALA A 131 -30.85 3.81 -10.62
C ALA A 131 -30.45 3.90 -12.10
N LEU A 132 -31.34 3.49 -13.00
CA LEU A 132 -31.11 3.55 -14.44
C LEU A 132 -31.40 4.94 -14.98
N VAL A 133 -30.47 5.44 -15.80
CA VAL A 133 -30.68 6.65 -16.59
C VAL A 133 -31.12 6.24 -17.98
N VAL A 134 -32.43 6.34 -18.22
CA VAL A 134 -33.07 5.95 -19.48
C VAL A 134 -33.30 7.19 -20.35
N ARG A 135 -33.01 7.07 -21.64
CA ARG A 135 -33.16 8.15 -22.64
C ARG A 135 -33.66 7.59 -23.96
N HIS A 136 -34.30 8.45 -24.75
CA HIS A 136 -34.77 8.13 -26.09
C HIS A 136 -33.58 8.01 -27.06
N MET A 137 -33.56 6.95 -27.88
CA MET A 137 -32.45 6.62 -28.78
C MET A 137 -32.39 7.50 -30.04
N GLY A 138 -33.43 8.28 -30.32
CA GLY A 138 -33.54 9.08 -31.55
C GLY A 138 -32.37 10.06 -31.80
N LEU A 139 -31.66 10.46 -30.73
CA LEU A 139 -30.54 11.39 -30.84
C LEU A 139 -29.18 10.70 -31.07
N LEU A 140 -29.05 9.39 -30.83
CA LEU A 140 -27.75 8.67 -30.88
C LEU A 140 -27.04 8.77 -32.23
N LYS A 141 -27.82 8.78 -33.33
CA LYS A 141 -27.27 8.86 -34.69
C LYS A 141 -27.09 10.29 -35.21
N GLN A 142 -27.57 11.28 -34.46
CA GLN A 142 -27.42 12.67 -34.84
C GLN A 142 -26.03 13.16 -34.38
N PRO A 143 -25.30 13.95 -35.16
CA PRO A 143 -24.10 14.64 -34.69
C PRO A 143 -24.48 15.76 -33.71
N LEU A 144 -23.58 16.10 -32.78
CA LEU A 144 -23.85 17.23 -31.88
C LEU A 144 -24.04 18.51 -32.70
N PRO A 145 -25.03 19.36 -32.36
CA PRO A 145 -25.20 20.62 -33.06
C PRO A 145 -23.91 21.45 -32.98
N MET A 146 -23.53 22.06 -34.11
CA MET A 146 -22.37 22.94 -34.22
C MET A 146 -22.44 24.08 -33.20
N GLY A 147 -21.30 24.65 -32.80
CA GLY A 147 -21.24 25.68 -31.76
C GLY A 147 -21.98 26.98 -32.09
N ASN A 148 -22.36 27.22 -33.34
CA ASN A 148 -23.19 28.36 -33.75
C ASN A 148 -24.70 28.07 -33.65
N ALA A 149 -25.10 26.81 -33.48
CA ALA A 149 -26.50 26.43 -33.32
C ALA A 149 -26.95 26.78 -31.90
N TYR A 150 -28.04 27.53 -31.77
CA TYR A 150 -28.56 27.98 -30.48
C TYR A 150 -28.85 26.82 -29.51
N GLU A 151 -29.16 25.63 -30.01
CA GLU A 151 -29.42 24.43 -29.23
C GLU A 151 -28.15 23.75 -28.70
N SER A 152 -26.98 24.06 -29.26
CA SER A 152 -25.70 23.43 -28.91
C SER A 152 -25.24 23.79 -27.48
N PRO A 153 -24.64 22.84 -26.72
CA PRO A 153 -23.91 23.16 -25.49
C PRO A 153 -22.70 24.07 -25.73
N PHE A 154 -22.20 24.10 -26.97
CA PHE A 154 -21.04 24.90 -27.38
C PHE A 154 -21.43 26.30 -27.85
N PHE A 155 -22.72 26.62 -27.90
CA PHE A 155 -23.19 27.98 -28.12
C PHE A 155 -22.85 28.84 -26.91
N ALA A 156 -22.01 29.83 -27.12
CA ALA A 156 -21.48 30.64 -26.04
C ALA A 156 -22.54 31.57 -25.46
N VAL A 157 -22.63 31.62 -24.13
CA VAL A 157 -23.44 32.59 -23.40
C VAL A 157 -22.57 33.81 -23.11
N ASN A 158 -23.07 35.01 -23.41
CA ASN A 158 -22.32 36.23 -23.16
C ASN A 158 -22.11 36.45 -21.65
N ALA A 159 -20.85 36.48 -21.21
CA ALA A 159 -20.49 36.58 -19.79
C ALA A 159 -20.90 37.94 -19.19
N ALA A 160 -20.80 39.03 -19.96
CA ALA A 160 -21.16 40.37 -19.49
C ALA A 160 -22.68 40.49 -19.22
N ALA A 161 -23.51 39.93 -20.10
CA ALA A 161 -24.96 39.87 -19.89
C ALA A 161 -25.32 39.00 -18.68
N LEU A 162 -24.59 37.91 -18.44
CA LEU A 162 -24.79 37.03 -17.29
C LEU A 162 -24.46 37.74 -15.96
N ALA A 163 -23.38 38.51 -15.94
CA ALA A 163 -22.89 39.31 -14.80
C ALA A 163 -23.72 40.57 -14.51
N GLU A 164 -24.60 40.99 -15.43
CA GLU A 164 -25.40 42.21 -15.27
C GLU A 164 -26.23 42.18 -13.98
N THR A 165 -26.23 43.29 -13.23
CA THR A 165 -26.98 43.42 -11.97
C THR A 165 -28.40 43.96 -12.22
N THR A 166 -28.56 44.79 -13.24
CA THR A 166 -29.86 45.33 -13.67
C THR A 166 -30.72 44.23 -14.29
N ASN A 167 -32.02 44.24 -13.99
CA ASN A 167 -32.95 43.26 -14.52
C ASN A 167 -33.28 43.56 -16.00
N SER A 168 -32.41 43.11 -16.91
CA SER A 168 -32.57 43.25 -18.36
C SER A 168 -33.08 41.96 -19.01
N ILE A 169 -33.67 42.06 -20.22
CA ILE A 169 -34.08 40.88 -21.00
C ILE A 169 -32.85 40.03 -21.35
N ALA A 170 -31.75 40.67 -21.73
CA ALA A 170 -30.50 40.00 -22.09
C ALA A 170 -29.95 39.17 -20.92
N ARG A 171 -29.91 39.74 -19.72
CA ARG A 171 -29.52 39.04 -18.48
C ARG A 171 -30.39 37.82 -18.22
N ASN A 172 -31.71 37.97 -18.26
CA ASN A 172 -32.64 36.87 -18.00
C ASN A 172 -32.47 35.72 -19.00
N LEU A 173 -32.31 36.03 -20.28
CA LEU A 173 -32.07 35.03 -21.32
C LEU A 173 -30.72 34.33 -21.13
N ALA A 174 -29.65 35.09 -20.83
CA ALA A 174 -28.31 34.54 -20.58
C ALA A 174 -28.30 33.59 -19.37
N ARG A 175 -28.87 34.00 -18.23
CA ARG A 175 -28.92 33.18 -17.01
C ARG A 175 -29.75 31.91 -17.19
N ARG A 176 -30.94 32.02 -17.81
CA ARG A 176 -31.78 30.85 -18.13
C ARG A 176 -31.04 29.87 -19.05
N ARG A 177 -30.41 30.37 -20.11
CA ARG A 177 -29.67 29.54 -21.06
C ARG A 177 -28.49 28.84 -20.38
N PHE A 178 -27.73 29.57 -19.56
CA PHE A 178 -26.61 29.02 -18.81
C PHE A 178 -27.06 27.86 -17.90
N VAL A 179 -28.11 28.08 -17.09
CA VAL A 179 -28.61 27.04 -16.18
C VAL A 179 -29.22 25.87 -16.94
N GLN A 180 -29.94 26.10 -18.04
CA GLN A 180 -30.47 25.04 -18.90
C GLN A 180 -29.36 24.16 -19.49
N ASN A 181 -28.25 24.79 -19.93
CA ASN A 181 -27.09 24.06 -20.43
C ASN A 181 -26.45 23.19 -19.34
N LEU A 182 -26.30 23.74 -18.12
CA LEU A 182 -25.81 22.97 -16.98
C LEU A 182 -26.74 21.80 -16.59
N GLN A 183 -28.06 22.01 -16.59
CA GLN A 183 -29.03 20.94 -16.31
C GLN A 183 -28.96 19.81 -17.35
N THR A 184 -28.77 20.17 -18.62
CA THR A 184 -28.80 19.20 -19.73
C THR A 184 -27.47 18.47 -19.90
N PHE A 185 -26.36 19.20 -19.82
CA PHE A 185 -25.03 18.68 -20.19
C PHE A 185 -24.02 18.70 -19.04
N GLY A 186 -24.33 19.36 -17.92
CA GLY A 186 -23.34 19.64 -16.87
C GLY A 186 -22.26 20.65 -17.30
N PHE A 187 -22.41 21.26 -18.47
CA PHE A 187 -21.43 22.12 -19.13
C PHE A 187 -22.09 23.30 -19.84
N ALA A 188 -21.42 24.45 -19.81
CA ALA A 188 -21.76 25.62 -20.61
C ALA A 188 -20.49 26.32 -21.09
N ARG A 189 -20.58 26.96 -22.26
CA ARG A 189 -19.53 27.85 -22.78
C ARG A 189 -19.91 29.30 -22.53
N LEU A 190 -18.95 30.11 -22.09
CA LEU A 190 -19.08 31.55 -21.95
C LEU A 190 -18.24 32.29 -22.98
N GLU A 191 -18.75 33.39 -23.49
CA GLU A 191 -18.00 34.36 -24.30
C GLU A 191 -17.60 35.55 -23.42
N VAL A 192 -16.29 35.77 -23.28
CA VAL A 192 -15.69 36.86 -22.49
C VAL A 192 -15.21 38.00 -23.38
N THR A 193 -14.92 39.16 -22.80
CA THR A 193 -14.40 40.29 -23.59
C THR A 193 -12.95 40.04 -24.04
N PRO A 194 -12.47 40.71 -25.10
CA PRO A 194 -11.07 40.61 -25.54
C PRO A 194 -10.06 40.96 -24.44
N GLU A 195 -10.40 41.90 -23.55
CA GLU A 195 -9.55 42.29 -22.42
C GLU A 195 -9.45 41.15 -21.40
N GLN A 196 -10.58 40.51 -21.07
CA GLN A 196 -10.62 39.36 -20.18
C GLN A 196 -9.85 38.15 -20.77
N ALA A 197 -9.93 37.95 -22.10
CA ALA A 197 -9.25 36.85 -22.78
C ALA A 197 -7.73 36.99 -22.83
N LYS A 198 -7.19 38.23 -22.81
CA LYS A 198 -5.74 38.48 -22.82
C LYS A 198 -5.05 38.04 -21.53
N ILE A 199 -5.74 38.13 -20.38
CA ILE A 199 -5.16 37.85 -19.07
C ILE A 199 -4.68 36.37 -18.97
N PRO A 200 -5.51 35.35 -19.30
CA PRO A 200 -5.05 33.95 -19.36
C PRO A 200 -3.93 33.68 -20.38
N GLN A 201 -3.93 34.37 -21.54
CA GLN A 201 -2.92 34.17 -22.58
C GLN A 201 -1.52 34.53 -22.05
N LEU A 202 -1.39 35.73 -21.47
CA LEU A 202 -0.14 36.17 -20.86
C LEU A 202 0.30 35.25 -19.72
N ALA A 203 -0.66 34.79 -18.90
CA ALA A 203 -0.36 33.89 -17.79
C ALA A 203 0.15 32.52 -18.26
N PHE A 204 -0.33 31.96 -19.38
CA PHE A 204 0.22 30.71 -19.92
C PHE A 204 1.71 30.84 -20.24
N GLU A 205 2.10 31.92 -20.91
CA GLU A 205 3.49 32.18 -21.30
C GLU A 205 4.40 32.34 -20.08
N ARG A 206 4.02 33.23 -19.15
CA ARG A 206 4.82 33.50 -17.95
C ARG A 206 4.92 32.28 -17.03
N VAL A 207 3.83 31.55 -16.82
CA VAL A 207 3.83 30.36 -15.96
C VAL A 207 4.62 29.22 -16.59
N ARG A 208 4.61 29.07 -17.92
CA ARG A 208 5.46 28.08 -18.59
C ARG A 208 6.94 28.35 -18.30
N LYS A 209 7.38 29.59 -18.49
CA LYS A 209 8.76 30.01 -18.17
C LYS A 209 9.08 29.73 -16.70
N TRP A 210 8.19 30.12 -15.80
CA TRP A 210 8.35 29.87 -14.37
C TRP A 210 8.44 28.38 -14.02
N LEU A 211 7.63 27.51 -14.63
CA LEU A 211 7.67 26.06 -14.38
C LEU A 211 9.00 25.44 -14.80
N VAL A 212 9.57 25.89 -15.92
CA VAL A 212 10.91 25.46 -16.38
C VAL A 212 11.97 25.85 -15.34
N GLU A 213 11.95 27.11 -14.88
CA GLU A 213 12.86 27.60 -13.84
C GLU A 213 12.70 26.82 -12.53
N GLN A 214 11.47 26.49 -12.11
CA GLN A 214 11.23 25.67 -10.91
C GLN A 214 11.80 24.25 -11.03
N LEU A 215 11.83 23.67 -12.24
CA LEU A 215 12.37 22.34 -12.45
C LEU A 215 13.89 22.30 -12.32
N GLU A 216 14.57 23.39 -12.68
CA GLU A 216 16.02 23.57 -12.52
C GLU A 216 16.43 23.75 -11.05
N LEU A 217 15.54 24.32 -10.22
CA LEU A 217 15.79 24.51 -8.80
C LEU A 217 15.80 23.18 -8.00
N PRO A 218 16.70 23.06 -6.99
CA PRO A 218 16.59 22.03 -5.95
C PRO A 218 15.23 22.06 -5.27
N LYS A 219 14.73 20.91 -4.83
CA LYS A 219 13.37 20.78 -4.30
C LYS A 219 13.07 21.70 -3.12
N GLU A 220 14.08 21.96 -2.30
CA GLU A 220 14.01 22.77 -1.09
C GLU A 220 13.88 24.26 -1.41
N LYS A 221 14.23 24.67 -2.63
CA LYS A 221 14.16 26.06 -3.12
C LYS A 221 12.93 26.34 -3.97
N ARG A 222 12.12 25.33 -4.29
CA ARG A 222 10.89 25.50 -5.06
C ARG A 222 9.84 26.15 -4.19
N TRP A 223 9.07 27.07 -4.76
CA TRP A 223 8.02 27.75 -4.00
C TRP A 223 6.90 26.77 -3.63
N ILE A 224 6.69 26.56 -2.33
CA ILE A 224 5.62 25.75 -1.76
C ILE A 224 5.17 26.42 -0.46
N ASP A 225 3.89 26.81 -0.40
CA ASP A 225 3.21 27.27 0.81
C ASP A 225 2.08 26.31 1.21
N TYR A 226 1.56 26.48 2.43
CA TYR A 226 0.45 25.70 2.97
C TYR A 226 -0.82 26.55 3.14
N VAL A 227 -1.96 25.90 2.96
CA VAL A 227 -3.29 26.53 3.10
C VAL A 227 -3.64 26.83 4.54
N ASP A 228 -3.16 26.01 5.49
CA ASP A 228 -3.23 26.23 6.93
C ASP A 228 -1.95 26.89 7.45
N VAL A 229 -1.95 27.33 8.71
CA VAL A 229 -0.76 27.91 9.38
C VAL A 229 0.25 26.82 9.82
N SER A 230 0.08 25.57 9.33
CA SER A 230 0.98 24.47 9.66
C SER A 230 2.38 24.74 9.10
N LYS A 231 3.41 24.55 9.94
CA LYS A 231 4.80 24.85 9.56
C LYS A 231 5.37 23.74 8.66
N PRO A 232 6.19 24.07 7.64
CA PRO A 232 6.95 23.08 6.89
C PRO A 232 7.91 22.34 7.84
N GLY A 233 7.53 21.14 8.29
CA GLY A 233 8.34 20.35 9.24
C GLY A 233 7.56 19.57 10.29
N GLU A 234 6.30 19.93 10.55
CA GLU A 234 5.38 19.06 11.30
C GLU A 234 4.97 17.91 10.38
N LYS A 235 5.71 16.81 10.49
CA LYS A 235 5.26 15.51 9.99
C LYS A 235 3.91 15.21 10.64
N GLU A 236 2.97 14.67 9.87
CA GLU A 236 1.74 14.05 10.36
C GLU A 236 2.08 12.93 11.37
N SER A 237 2.29 13.29 12.63
CA SER A 237 2.05 12.42 13.78
C SER A 237 0.58 12.58 14.15
N VAL A 238 -0.30 11.88 13.44
CA VAL A 238 -1.65 11.65 13.95
C VAL A 238 -1.52 10.60 15.06
N GLU A 239 -1.08 11.06 16.24
CA GLU A 239 -1.36 10.40 17.50
C GLU A 239 -2.80 10.73 17.86
N ASP A 240 -3.76 9.94 17.38
CA ASP A 240 -5.16 10.05 17.77
C ASP A 240 -5.35 9.42 19.14
N ASN A 241 -5.21 10.23 20.19
CA ASN A 241 -5.51 9.84 21.57
C ASN A 241 -6.35 10.88 22.31
N SER A 242 -7.24 11.60 21.61
CA SER A 242 -8.27 12.36 22.29
C SER A 242 -9.61 12.26 21.55
N LEU A 243 -10.65 11.88 22.29
CA LEU A 243 -11.99 11.66 21.77
C LEU A 243 -12.70 12.95 21.31
N TYR A 244 -12.05 14.13 21.37
CA TYR A 244 -12.65 15.44 21.06
C TYR A 244 -11.62 16.55 20.72
N SER A 245 -10.51 16.28 20.00
CA SER A 245 -9.63 17.36 19.51
C SER A 245 -9.94 17.77 18.06
N SER A 246 -10.44 19.00 17.92
CA SER A 246 -10.44 19.88 16.75
C SER A 246 -9.94 19.28 15.42
N HIS A 247 -10.88 18.83 14.59
CA HIS A 247 -10.61 18.37 13.22
C HIS A 247 -9.93 19.48 12.38
N PRO A 248 -8.88 19.17 11.58
CA PRO A 248 -8.09 20.17 10.86
C PRO A 248 -8.93 20.98 9.87
N VAL A 249 -8.82 22.31 9.84
CA VAL A 249 -9.71 23.23 9.08
C VAL A 249 -9.67 23.04 7.54
N VAL A 250 -8.73 22.26 6.98
CA VAL A 250 -8.47 22.17 5.53
C VAL A 250 -8.49 20.73 4.98
N SER A 251 -9.11 20.54 3.80
CA SER A 251 -9.11 19.27 3.04
C SER A 251 -7.71 18.80 2.60
N ARG A 252 -7.53 17.52 2.22
CA ARG A 252 -6.24 16.91 1.77
C ARG A 252 -5.41 17.69 0.71
N GLY A 253 -5.96 18.69 0.03
CA GLY A 253 -5.26 19.54 -0.96
C GLY A 253 -4.60 20.79 -0.37
N ARG A 254 -3.69 20.63 0.59
CA ARG A 254 -3.17 21.71 1.48
C ARG A 254 -2.03 22.59 0.94
N ARG A 255 -1.66 22.50 -0.33
CA ARG A 255 -0.48 23.20 -0.87
C ARG A 255 -0.83 24.36 -1.81
N VAL A 256 0.03 25.37 -1.87
CA VAL A 256 0.06 26.47 -2.83
C VAL A 256 1.48 26.50 -3.42
N GLY A 257 1.64 26.90 -4.68
CA GLY A 257 2.91 26.92 -5.39
C GLY A 257 3.13 25.73 -6.34
N PHE A 258 4.37 25.28 -6.47
CA PHE A 258 4.81 24.30 -7.46
C PHE A 258 4.36 22.87 -7.11
N SER A 259 3.84 22.13 -8.09
CA SER A 259 3.51 20.72 -7.96
C SER A 259 3.75 19.94 -9.25
N LEU A 260 3.86 18.61 -9.14
CA LEU A 260 4.01 17.73 -10.29
C LEU A 260 3.39 16.35 -10.02
N ASP A 261 2.87 15.73 -11.06
CA ASP A 261 2.45 14.33 -11.11
C ASP A 261 3.15 13.56 -12.26
N ARG A 262 2.74 12.32 -12.54
CA ARG A 262 3.36 11.49 -13.60
C ARG A 262 3.20 12.11 -15.00
N ASN A 263 2.08 12.77 -15.24
CA ASN A 263 1.67 13.25 -16.55
C ASN A 263 1.86 14.76 -16.72
N ARG A 264 1.99 15.52 -15.63
CA ARG A 264 1.89 16.99 -15.66
C ARG A 264 2.75 17.67 -14.59
N GLU A 265 3.18 18.88 -14.90
CA GLU A 265 3.71 19.86 -13.95
C GLU A 265 2.71 21.01 -13.82
N TYR A 266 2.57 21.62 -12.65
CA TYR A 266 1.60 22.68 -12.48
C TYR A 266 1.89 23.64 -11.34
N MET A 267 1.42 24.87 -11.51
CA MET A 267 1.30 25.85 -10.44
C MET A 267 -0.10 25.74 -9.82
N GLN A 268 -0.19 25.72 -8.50
CA GLN A 268 -1.46 25.76 -7.76
C GLN A 268 -1.56 27.07 -6.96
N LEU A 269 -2.62 27.84 -7.19
CA LEU A 269 -2.86 29.14 -6.53
C LEU A 269 -4.21 29.15 -5.82
N ARG A 270 -4.31 29.99 -4.79
CA ARG A 270 -5.52 30.20 -3.97
C ARG A 270 -5.58 31.65 -3.52
N LEU A 271 -6.79 32.17 -3.30
CA LEU A 271 -6.96 33.57 -2.90
C LEU A 271 -6.41 33.75 -1.48
N PRO A 272 -5.55 34.75 -1.25
CA PRO A 272 -5.13 35.11 0.10
C PRO A 272 -6.29 35.83 0.81
N ILE A 273 -6.59 35.45 2.06
CA ILE A 273 -7.76 35.97 2.77
C ILE A 273 -7.33 37.12 3.70
N ALA A 274 -7.99 38.28 3.67
CA ALA A 274 -7.62 39.39 4.56
C ALA A 274 -7.63 39.00 6.05
N ALA A 275 -8.65 38.25 6.48
CA ALA A 275 -8.79 37.79 7.85
C ALA A 275 -7.62 36.91 8.32
N SER A 276 -6.89 36.24 7.43
CA SER A 276 -5.70 35.48 7.83
C SER A 276 -4.46 36.34 8.06
N GLY A 277 -4.47 37.59 7.57
CA GLY A 277 -3.30 38.46 7.56
C GLY A 277 -2.18 37.96 6.65
N THR A 278 -2.47 37.07 5.70
CA THR A 278 -1.48 36.53 4.76
C THR A 278 -0.96 37.63 3.83
N PRO A 279 0.36 37.89 3.78
CA PRO A 279 0.90 38.94 2.92
C PRO A 279 0.82 38.53 1.44
N TRP A 280 0.55 39.51 0.57
CA TRP A 280 0.64 39.35 -0.88
C TRP A 280 1.41 40.53 -1.50
N PRO A 281 2.38 40.29 -2.42
CA PRO A 281 2.89 39.00 -2.88
C PRO A 281 3.53 38.13 -1.78
N PRO A 282 3.51 36.79 -1.91
CA PRO A 282 4.24 35.90 -1.00
C PRO A 282 5.72 36.26 -0.93
N VAL A 283 6.38 35.98 0.21
CA VAL A 283 7.82 36.29 0.45
C VAL A 283 8.71 35.82 -0.70
N TYR A 284 8.36 34.69 -1.32
CA TYR A 284 9.05 34.14 -2.49
C TYR A 284 9.17 35.12 -3.67
N PHE A 285 8.17 35.97 -3.90
CA PHE A 285 8.12 36.90 -5.03
C PHE A 285 8.56 38.33 -4.67
N GLN A 286 9.05 38.57 -3.45
CA GLN A 286 9.39 39.93 -2.97
C GLN A 286 10.82 40.36 -3.29
N ASP A 287 11.63 39.47 -3.88
CA ASP A 287 13.05 39.64 -4.17
C ASP A 287 13.35 40.58 -5.36
N SER A 288 12.41 40.72 -6.30
CA SER A 288 12.52 41.64 -7.44
C SER A 288 11.17 42.26 -7.81
N GLU A 289 11.18 43.43 -8.44
CA GLU A 289 9.94 44.07 -8.92
C GLU A 289 9.24 43.24 -10.01
N GLU A 290 10.00 42.54 -10.88
CA GLU A 290 9.44 41.65 -11.91
C GLU A 290 8.66 40.47 -11.30
N ASN A 291 9.16 39.91 -10.19
CA ASN A 291 8.50 38.83 -9.46
C ASN A 291 7.24 39.32 -8.73
N LYS A 292 7.27 40.53 -8.16
CA LYS A 292 6.08 41.16 -7.56
C LYS A 292 5.00 41.41 -8.61
N GLU A 293 5.39 41.92 -9.77
CA GLU A 293 4.49 42.13 -10.91
C GLU A 293 3.86 40.80 -11.35
N PHE A 294 4.67 39.74 -11.52
CA PHE A 294 4.16 38.41 -11.86
C PHE A 294 3.14 37.89 -10.84
N ALA A 295 3.41 38.03 -9.54
CA ALA A 295 2.46 37.64 -8.51
C ALA A 295 1.15 38.45 -8.58
N ASN A 296 1.21 39.75 -8.87
CA ASN A 296 0.01 40.58 -9.01
C ASN A 296 -0.81 40.26 -10.27
N GLU A 297 -0.15 39.90 -11.37
CA GLU A 297 -0.83 39.38 -12.57
C GLU A 297 -1.56 38.06 -12.29
N LEU A 298 -0.91 37.14 -11.56
CA LEU A 298 -1.52 35.88 -11.14
C LEU A 298 -2.72 36.10 -10.21
N LEU A 299 -2.65 37.09 -9.31
CA LEU A 299 -3.79 37.47 -8.48
C LEU A 299 -4.93 38.04 -9.33
N THR A 300 -4.63 38.88 -10.32
CA THR A 300 -5.61 39.44 -11.26
C THR A 300 -6.31 38.34 -12.06
N LEU A 301 -5.55 37.35 -12.53
CA LEU A 301 -6.10 36.15 -13.18
C LEU A 301 -7.04 35.38 -12.24
N LEU A 302 -6.61 35.18 -10.99
CA LEU A 302 -7.37 34.43 -10.00
C LEU A 302 -8.70 35.11 -9.67
N GLU A 303 -8.68 36.43 -9.49
CA GLU A 303 -9.88 37.25 -9.25
C GLU A 303 -10.83 37.24 -10.45
N LEU A 304 -10.32 37.37 -11.68
CA LEU A 304 -11.14 37.27 -12.89
C LEU A 304 -11.90 35.95 -12.95
N LEU A 305 -11.21 34.83 -12.70
CA LEU A 305 -11.82 33.50 -12.75
C LEU A 305 -12.79 33.27 -11.58
N ASP A 306 -12.51 33.82 -10.40
CA ASP A 306 -13.44 33.82 -9.26
C ASP A 306 -14.71 34.63 -9.56
N ASP A 307 -14.58 35.83 -10.14
CA ASP A 307 -15.70 36.70 -10.53
C ASP A 307 -16.65 35.99 -11.49
N ILE A 308 -16.11 35.44 -12.59
CA ILE A 308 -16.89 34.69 -13.57
C ILE A 308 -17.59 33.49 -12.90
N SER A 309 -16.88 32.77 -12.02
CA SER A 309 -17.44 31.62 -11.30
C SER A 309 -18.58 32.03 -10.36
N ARG A 310 -18.46 33.16 -9.67
CA ARG A 310 -19.50 33.68 -8.79
C ARG A 310 -20.70 34.18 -9.58
N ASP A 311 -20.52 34.82 -10.73
CA ASP A 311 -21.62 35.24 -11.59
C ASP A 311 -22.38 34.02 -12.17
N CYS A 312 -21.67 32.95 -12.50
CA CYS A 312 -22.29 31.65 -12.80
C CYS A 312 -23.16 31.17 -11.65
N MET A 313 -22.66 31.22 -10.41
CA MET A 313 -23.41 30.80 -9.23
C MET A 313 -24.61 31.69 -8.93
N LYS A 314 -24.52 33.02 -9.13
CA LYS A 314 -25.69 33.92 -9.02
C LYS A 314 -26.81 33.49 -9.97
N SER A 315 -26.45 33.08 -11.17
CA SER A 315 -27.39 32.58 -12.17
C SER A 315 -28.09 31.31 -11.70
N VAL A 316 -27.34 30.37 -11.13
CA VAL A 316 -27.88 29.14 -10.53
C VAL A 316 -28.80 29.45 -9.35
N CYS A 317 -28.39 30.34 -8.45
CA CYS A 317 -29.19 30.71 -7.28
C CYS A 317 -30.53 31.32 -7.67
N GLU A 318 -30.52 32.26 -8.63
CA GLU A 318 -31.73 32.92 -9.10
C GLU A 318 -32.70 31.94 -9.78
N ILE A 319 -32.22 31.08 -10.67
CA ILE A 319 -33.08 30.18 -11.45
C ILE A 319 -33.59 28.99 -10.62
N LEU A 320 -32.76 28.45 -9.72
CA LEU A 320 -33.12 27.30 -8.88
C LEU A 320 -33.63 27.71 -7.49
N ASN A 321 -33.79 29.01 -7.23
CA ASN A 321 -34.27 29.57 -5.97
C ASN A 321 -33.44 29.09 -4.76
N ILE A 322 -32.12 29.08 -4.91
CA ILE A 322 -31.16 28.85 -3.82
C ILE A 322 -30.90 30.19 -3.14
N ASP A 323 -30.84 30.21 -1.81
CA ASP A 323 -30.56 31.43 -1.04
C ASP A 323 -29.17 31.99 -1.39
N GLU A 324 -29.16 33.14 -2.05
CA GLU A 324 -27.96 33.84 -2.50
C GLU A 324 -27.07 34.25 -1.32
N ARG A 325 -27.67 34.74 -0.22
CA ARG A 325 -26.91 35.20 0.95
C ARG A 325 -26.19 34.04 1.60
N TRP A 326 -26.91 32.94 1.82
CA TRP A 326 -26.31 31.72 2.34
C TRP A 326 -25.16 31.21 1.45
N LEU A 327 -25.33 31.21 0.13
CA LEU A 327 -24.29 30.71 -0.77
C LEU A 327 -23.04 31.62 -0.80
N PHE A 328 -23.20 32.94 -0.84
CA PHE A 328 -22.05 33.84 -0.96
C PHE A 328 -21.41 34.21 0.37
N ASP A 329 -22.19 34.36 1.44
CA ASP A 329 -21.70 34.81 2.75
C ASP A 329 -21.27 33.62 3.62
N ASP A 330 -22.10 32.57 3.68
CA ASP A 330 -21.86 31.44 4.58
C ASP A 330 -21.03 30.32 3.91
N LEU A 331 -21.28 30.02 2.64
CA LEU A 331 -20.67 28.88 1.95
C LEU A 331 -19.31 29.20 1.30
N LEU A 332 -19.14 30.38 0.71
CA LEU A 332 -17.92 30.79 -0.03
C LEU A 332 -16.99 31.68 0.81
N ASP A 333 -15.70 31.71 0.43
CA ASP A 333 -14.70 32.56 1.10
C ASP A 333 -14.95 34.06 0.83
N ASP A 334 -14.53 34.89 1.79
CA ASP A 334 -14.48 36.35 1.64
C ASP A 334 -13.44 36.76 0.59
N ARG A 335 -13.72 37.84 -0.13
CA ARG A 335 -12.91 38.41 -1.21
C ARG A 335 -11.98 39.55 -0.76
N THR A 336 -12.08 39.99 0.49
CA THR A 336 -11.28 41.12 0.97
C THR A 336 -9.79 40.81 0.82
N ARG A 337 -9.06 41.69 0.12
CA ARG A 337 -7.60 41.58 -0.04
C ARG A 337 -6.89 41.85 1.29
N PRO A 338 -5.83 41.10 1.63
CA PRO A 338 -4.95 41.47 2.71
C PRO A 338 -4.30 42.84 2.44
N THR A 339 -4.36 43.75 3.41
CA THR A 339 -3.64 45.03 3.38
C THR A 339 -2.66 45.09 4.55
N GLU A 340 -1.54 45.81 4.38
CA GLU A 340 -0.49 45.93 5.41
C GLU A 340 -1.03 46.50 6.75
N GLY A 341 -2.19 47.17 6.72
CA GLY A 341 -2.85 47.77 7.88
C GLY A 341 -4.14 47.11 8.34
N PHE A 342 -4.39 45.82 8.05
CA PHE A 342 -5.64 45.15 8.44
C PHE A 342 -5.91 45.22 9.96
N THR A 343 -7.00 45.90 10.35
CA THR A 343 -7.43 46.11 11.74
C THR A 343 -8.54 45.17 12.22
N GLY A 344 -9.00 44.24 11.38
CA GLY A 344 -10.05 43.27 11.72
C GLY A 344 -9.56 42.09 12.58
N PRO A 345 -10.49 41.26 13.09
CA PRO A 345 -10.13 40.04 13.82
C PRO A 345 -9.37 39.08 12.89
N ARG A 346 -8.21 38.59 13.37
CA ARG A 346 -7.37 37.67 12.60
C ARG A 346 -7.76 36.22 12.86
N ASP A 347 -8.07 35.49 11.80
CA ASP A 347 -8.26 34.03 11.83
C ASP A 347 -6.93 33.34 11.57
N THR A 348 -6.39 32.66 12.58
CA THR A 348 -5.11 31.95 12.49
C THR A 348 -5.24 30.51 12.02
N SER A 349 -6.44 30.07 11.61
CA SER A 349 -6.68 28.67 11.24
C SER A 349 -6.37 28.35 9.77
N TYR A 350 -6.38 29.35 8.88
CA TYR A 350 -6.02 29.22 7.46
C TYR A 350 -5.35 30.48 6.92
N GLN A 351 -4.57 30.34 5.85
CA GLN A 351 -3.86 31.41 5.14
C GLN A 351 -4.49 31.72 3.78
N TYR A 352 -5.07 30.70 3.13
CA TYR A 352 -5.61 30.79 1.78
C TYR A 352 -7.03 30.22 1.72
N GLY A 353 -7.85 30.72 0.80
CA GLY A 353 -9.23 30.26 0.58
C GLY A 353 -9.33 28.81 0.06
N ALA A 354 -10.56 28.29 0.08
CA ALA A 354 -10.95 26.96 -0.34
C ALA A 354 -10.92 26.76 -1.86
N SER A 355 -11.27 27.79 -2.63
CA SER A 355 -11.20 27.79 -4.10
C SER A 355 -9.75 27.73 -4.60
N VAL A 356 -9.53 27.11 -5.76
CA VAL A 356 -8.18 26.80 -6.23
C VAL A 356 -8.06 26.95 -7.74
N LEU A 357 -6.99 27.61 -8.19
CA LEU A 357 -6.55 27.64 -9.58
C LEU A 357 -5.43 26.64 -9.78
N ARG A 358 -5.46 25.88 -10.87
CA ARG A 358 -4.34 25.04 -11.27
C ARG A 358 -3.97 25.31 -12.72
N ILE A 359 -2.72 25.71 -12.95
CA ILE A 359 -2.19 25.95 -14.29
C ILE A 359 -1.31 24.76 -14.64
N TYR A 360 -1.86 23.84 -15.44
CA TYR A 360 -1.22 22.60 -15.85
C TYR A 360 -0.39 22.77 -17.11
N ASN A 361 0.78 22.15 -17.11
CA ASN A 361 1.62 21.88 -18.27
C ASN A 361 1.68 20.36 -18.49
N TYR A 362 1.16 19.88 -19.62
CA TYR A 362 1.00 18.44 -19.90
C TYR A 362 2.21 17.90 -20.63
N ARG A 363 2.70 16.72 -20.22
CA ARG A 363 3.81 16.06 -20.88
C ARG A 363 3.41 15.52 -22.25
N ASN A 364 4.30 15.66 -23.22
CA ASN A 364 4.15 15.06 -24.53
C ASN A 364 4.28 13.53 -24.44
N LYS A 365 3.25 12.81 -24.89
CA LYS A 365 3.23 11.34 -24.88
C LYS A 365 3.93 10.72 -26.08
N ALA A 366 4.18 11.49 -27.14
CA ALA A 366 4.91 11.05 -28.32
C ALA A 366 6.42 11.36 -28.27
N ALA A 367 6.94 11.84 -27.12
CA ALA A 367 8.35 12.17 -26.97
C ALA A 367 9.25 10.93 -27.16
N ASN A 368 10.46 11.13 -27.71
CA ASN A 368 11.46 10.12 -28.11
C ASN A 368 11.22 9.38 -29.45
N GLY A 369 10.62 10.05 -30.45
CA GLY A 369 10.58 9.53 -31.83
C GLY A 369 9.56 8.42 -32.08
N GLN A 370 8.59 8.25 -31.18
CA GLN A 370 7.44 7.36 -31.38
C GLN A 370 6.39 8.06 -32.25
N SER A 371 5.74 7.32 -33.16
CA SER A 371 4.60 7.85 -33.91
C SER A 371 3.42 8.02 -32.95
N PRO A 372 2.54 9.04 -33.13
CA PRO A 372 1.29 9.13 -32.38
C PRO A 372 0.42 7.85 -32.45
N ALA A 373 0.59 7.05 -33.51
CA ALA A 373 -0.08 5.76 -33.65
C ALA A 373 0.42 4.67 -32.68
N ASP A 374 1.63 4.82 -32.14
CA ASP A 374 2.27 3.85 -31.24
C ASP A 374 1.93 4.13 -29.75
N VAL A 375 1.32 5.27 -29.45
CA VAL A 375 0.93 5.66 -28.09
C VAL A 375 -0.29 4.86 -27.66
N ASP A 376 -0.24 4.24 -26.47
CA ASP A 376 -1.39 3.52 -25.92
C ASP A 376 -2.59 4.48 -25.78
N PRO A 377 -3.72 4.24 -26.46
CA PRO A 377 -4.89 5.11 -26.40
C PRO A 377 -5.50 5.20 -24.99
N ASN A 378 -5.11 4.31 -24.07
CA ASN A 378 -5.57 4.33 -22.68
C ASN A 378 -4.62 5.06 -21.71
N ASP A 379 -3.44 5.54 -22.15
CA ASP A 379 -2.52 6.32 -21.30
C ASP A 379 -2.91 7.81 -21.23
N TYR A 380 -4.13 8.06 -20.72
CA TYR A 380 -4.70 9.40 -20.64
C TYR A 380 -3.79 10.38 -19.90
N SER A 381 -3.64 11.59 -20.47
CA SER A 381 -2.93 12.70 -19.84
C SER A 381 -3.65 13.16 -18.57
N CYS A 382 -4.99 13.13 -18.59
CA CYS A 382 -5.84 13.20 -17.42
C CYS A 382 -6.96 12.14 -17.53
N GLY A 383 -7.01 11.22 -16.56
CA GLY A 383 -8.01 10.15 -16.57
C GLY A 383 -9.46 10.64 -16.41
N VAL A 384 -10.42 9.76 -16.65
CA VAL A 384 -11.85 10.06 -16.50
C VAL A 384 -12.18 10.40 -15.05
N HIS A 385 -12.78 11.55 -14.81
CA HIS A 385 -13.26 11.99 -13.50
C HIS A 385 -14.38 13.04 -13.63
N ALA A 386 -15.01 13.36 -12.50
CA ALA A 386 -15.82 14.55 -12.31
C ALA A 386 -15.14 15.50 -11.32
N ASP A 387 -15.40 16.79 -11.48
CA ASP A 387 -14.89 17.83 -10.61
C ASP A 387 -15.69 17.93 -9.32
N LEU A 388 -15.01 18.37 -8.26
CA LEU A 388 -15.54 18.25 -6.90
C LEU A 388 -16.36 19.44 -6.42
N GLY A 389 -16.02 20.65 -6.89
CA GLY A 389 -16.52 21.90 -6.32
C GLY A 389 -17.96 22.24 -6.71
N LEU A 390 -18.27 23.53 -6.71
CA LEU A 390 -19.54 24.04 -7.21
C LEU A 390 -19.49 24.14 -8.74
N VAL A 391 -18.55 24.94 -9.25
CA VAL A 391 -18.30 25.09 -10.68
C VAL A 391 -16.80 25.16 -10.95
N THR A 392 -16.39 24.68 -12.12
CA THR A 392 -15.04 24.83 -12.65
C THR A 392 -15.09 25.73 -13.86
N VAL A 393 -14.37 26.84 -13.84
CA VAL A 393 -14.19 27.74 -14.99
C VAL A 393 -12.78 27.54 -15.55
N SER A 394 -12.68 27.23 -16.84
CA SER A 394 -11.40 27.06 -17.51
C SER A 394 -11.36 27.89 -18.80
N PRO A 395 -10.42 28.83 -18.93
CA PRO A 395 -10.02 29.35 -20.23
C PRO A 395 -9.64 28.23 -21.19
N VAL A 396 -9.78 28.51 -22.49
CA VAL A 396 -9.35 27.60 -23.56
C VAL A 396 -7.88 27.23 -23.39
N ALA A 397 -7.57 25.93 -23.51
CA ALA A 397 -6.21 25.42 -23.46
C ALA A 397 -5.39 25.87 -24.68
N THR A 398 -4.06 25.85 -24.56
CA THR A 398 -3.17 26.20 -25.69
C THR A 398 -3.25 25.20 -26.84
N VAL A 399 -3.59 23.94 -26.54
CA VAL A 399 -3.84 22.88 -27.52
C VAL A 399 -5.15 22.18 -27.14
N PRO A 400 -6.11 22.02 -28.07
CA PRO A 400 -7.34 21.28 -27.81
C PRO A 400 -7.07 19.84 -27.39
N GLY A 401 -7.84 19.36 -26.41
CA GLY A 401 -7.80 17.96 -26.00
C GLY A 401 -8.74 17.60 -24.84
N LEU A 402 -9.48 18.57 -24.30
CA LEU A 402 -10.48 18.30 -23.28
C LEU A 402 -11.71 17.63 -23.88
N GLN A 403 -12.05 16.45 -23.36
CA GLN A 403 -13.22 15.68 -23.75
C GLN A 403 -14.21 15.55 -22.61
N MET A 404 -15.49 15.70 -22.92
CA MET A 404 -16.61 15.50 -21.99
C MET A 404 -17.48 14.34 -22.47
N TRP A 405 -17.97 13.52 -21.53
CA TRP A 405 -18.94 12.48 -21.83
C TRP A 405 -20.30 13.10 -22.10
N ASN A 406 -20.77 13.01 -23.34
CA ASN A 406 -22.12 13.42 -23.70
C ASN A 406 -23.07 12.25 -23.46
N LEU A 407 -23.95 12.41 -22.47
CA LEU A 407 -24.90 11.37 -22.12
C LEU A 407 -25.90 11.10 -23.24
N GLU A 408 -26.47 12.13 -23.88
CA GLU A 408 -27.50 11.99 -24.93
C GLU A 408 -27.02 11.27 -26.19
N ARG A 409 -25.71 11.34 -26.47
CA ARG A 409 -25.10 10.74 -27.66
C ARG A 409 -24.22 9.54 -27.36
N MET A 410 -23.99 9.25 -26.08
CA MET A 410 -23.14 8.14 -25.61
C MET A 410 -21.73 8.18 -26.22
N ASN A 411 -21.15 9.38 -26.34
CA ASN A 411 -19.84 9.59 -26.91
C ASN A 411 -19.00 10.61 -26.12
N TRP A 412 -17.68 10.57 -26.32
CA TRP A 412 -16.80 11.63 -25.86
C TRP A 412 -16.83 12.76 -26.88
N ALA A 413 -17.21 13.96 -26.44
CA ALA A 413 -17.26 15.16 -27.25
C ALA A 413 -16.08 16.07 -26.93
N ASP A 414 -15.40 16.56 -27.96
CA ASP A 414 -14.30 17.51 -27.83
C ASP A 414 -14.84 18.90 -27.52
N VAL A 415 -14.46 19.43 -26.35
CA VAL A 415 -14.99 20.68 -25.82
C VAL A 415 -14.24 21.90 -26.38
N GLU A 416 -13.02 21.69 -26.85
CA GLU A 416 -12.09 22.76 -27.24
C GLU A 416 -11.94 22.91 -28.78
N GLU A 417 -12.38 21.93 -29.58
CA GLU A 417 -12.12 21.89 -31.04
C GLU A 417 -12.62 23.13 -31.79
N ASN A 418 -13.79 23.65 -31.43
CA ASN A 418 -14.41 24.83 -32.03
C ASN A 418 -14.39 26.06 -31.10
N ALA A 419 -13.47 26.08 -30.13
CA ALA A 419 -13.36 27.17 -29.17
C ALA A 419 -12.27 28.18 -29.61
N THR A 420 -12.39 29.42 -29.15
CA THR A 420 -11.43 30.50 -29.43
C THR A 420 -10.92 31.04 -28.09
N ALA A 421 -9.94 31.93 -28.11
CA ALA A 421 -9.44 32.55 -26.88
C ALA A 421 -10.51 33.34 -26.09
N LEU A 422 -11.60 33.77 -26.75
CA LEU A 422 -12.74 34.45 -26.12
C LEU A 422 -13.68 33.49 -25.39
N HIS A 423 -13.45 32.18 -25.50
CA HIS A 423 -14.36 31.17 -24.95
C HIS A 423 -13.82 30.54 -23.68
N PHE A 424 -14.59 30.64 -22.59
CA PHE A 424 -14.32 29.97 -21.33
C PHE A 424 -15.29 28.79 -21.16
N SER A 425 -14.76 27.67 -20.70
CA SER A 425 -15.49 26.44 -20.44
C SER A 425 -15.94 26.39 -18.97
N VAL A 426 -17.21 26.10 -18.71
CA VAL A 426 -17.76 26.00 -17.36
C VAL A 426 -18.34 24.62 -17.14
N PHE A 427 -17.86 23.91 -16.12
CA PHE A 427 -18.33 22.59 -15.72
C PHE A 427 -18.99 22.65 -14.34
N ALA A 428 -20.10 21.93 -14.16
CA ALA A 428 -20.67 21.69 -12.85
C ALA A 428 -19.81 20.71 -12.04
N GLY A 429 -19.68 20.93 -10.73
CA GLY A 429 -19.00 20.01 -9.82
C GLY A 429 -19.96 19.21 -8.92
N GLU A 430 -19.44 18.19 -8.25
CA GLU A 430 -20.23 17.27 -7.43
C GLU A 430 -20.88 17.94 -6.21
N THR A 431 -20.26 18.97 -5.61
CA THR A 431 -20.92 19.76 -4.56
C THR A 431 -22.18 20.44 -5.10
N LEU A 432 -22.14 21.00 -6.31
CA LEU A 432 -23.34 21.59 -6.93
C LEU A 432 -24.40 20.52 -7.23
N GLY A 433 -23.96 19.33 -7.65
CA GLY A 433 -24.86 18.18 -7.80
C GLY A 433 -25.61 17.85 -6.52
N LEU A 434 -24.91 17.79 -5.39
CA LEU A 434 -25.55 17.58 -4.08
C LEU A 434 -26.52 18.71 -3.72
N LEU A 435 -26.11 19.98 -3.86
CA LEU A 435 -26.94 21.14 -3.51
C LEU A 435 -28.22 21.24 -4.35
N THR A 436 -28.17 20.77 -5.59
CA THR A 436 -29.30 20.78 -6.53
C THR A 436 -30.05 19.45 -6.55
N HIS A 437 -29.72 18.51 -5.66
CA HIS A 437 -30.30 17.17 -5.61
C HIS A 437 -30.29 16.44 -6.97
N GLY A 438 -29.21 16.61 -7.75
CA GLY A 438 -29.02 15.98 -9.06
C GLY A 438 -29.67 16.71 -10.23
N VAL A 439 -30.38 17.82 -10.02
CA VAL A 439 -30.93 18.65 -11.10
C VAL A 439 -29.83 19.16 -12.03
N ILE A 440 -28.67 19.51 -11.47
CA ILE A 440 -27.44 19.75 -12.24
C ILE A 440 -26.44 18.67 -11.86
N SER A 441 -26.07 17.81 -12.80
CA SER A 441 -25.10 16.75 -12.55
C SER A 441 -23.70 17.14 -13.04
N ALA A 442 -22.67 16.78 -12.28
CA ALA A 442 -21.29 17.00 -12.70
C ALA A 442 -20.93 16.06 -13.87
N PRO A 443 -20.45 16.58 -15.01
CA PRO A 443 -20.17 15.74 -16.16
C PRO A 443 -18.82 15.03 -16.00
N LEU A 444 -18.75 13.79 -16.52
CA LEU A 444 -17.49 13.08 -16.65
C LEU A 444 -16.66 13.72 -17.76
N HIS A 445 -15.39 13.95 -17.49
CA HIS A 445 -14.45 14.51 -18.48
C HIS A 445 -13.06 13.88 -18.34
N ARG A 446 -12.26 14.02 -19.40
CA ARG A 446 -10.91 13.48 -19.51
C ARG A 446 -10.05 14.31 -20.45
N VAL A 447 -8.73 14.08 -20.41
CA VAL A 447 -7.79 14.56 -21.42
C VAL A 447 -7.06 13.33 -21.99
N PRO A 448 -7.31 12.96 -23.25
CA PRO A 448 -6.59 11.88 -23.94
C PRO A 448 -5.06 12.08 -23.95
N PRO A 449 -4.28 11.09 -24.43
CA PRO A 449 -2.85 11.28 -24.64
C PRO A 449 -2.60 12.52 -25.50
N ILE A 450 -1.79 13.46 -25.00
CA ILE A 450 -1.42 14.67 -25.74
C ILE A 450 -0.15 14.34 -26.53
N CYS A 451 -0.24 14.44 -27.85
CA CYS A 451 0.85 14.23 -28.78
C CYS A 451 0.98 15.48 -29.64
N VAL A 452 2.12 16.16 -29.53
CA VAL A 452 2.46 17.33 -30.34
C VAL A 452 3.79 17.11 -31.04
N GLU A 453 3.96 17.71 -32.21
CA GLU A 453 5.22 17.62 -32.97
C GLU A 453 6.33 18.46 -32.34
N ILE A 454 5.98 19.66 -31.86
CA ILE A 454 6.90 20.64 -31.29
C ILE A 454 6.73 20.67 -29.77
N GLU A 455 7.78 20.33 -29.01
CA GLU A 455 7.71 20.27 -27.54
C GLU A 455 7.39 21.64 -26.90
N ALA A 456 7.77 22.74 -27.54
CA ALA A 456 7.40 24.09 -27.08
C ALA A 456 5.89 24.34 -27.10
N GLU A 457 5.14 23.59 -27.91
CA GLU A 457 3.69 23.76 -28.11
C GLU A 457 2.85 22.82 -27.25
N ILE A 458 3.45 22.06 -26.32
CA ILE A 458 2.71 21.14 -25.44
C ILE A 458 1.54 21.84 -24.74
N ARG A 459 0.45 21.09 -24.57
CA ARG A 459 -0.81 21.60 -24.02
C ARG A 459 -0.60 22.21 -22.63
N MET A 460 -1.18 23.39 -22.40
CA MET A 460 -1.43 23.97 -21.08
C MET A 460 -2.92 24.24 -20.88
N SER A 461 -3.40 24.10 -19.64
CA SER A 461 -4.78 24.45 -19.27
C SER A 461 -4.83 25.03 -17.86
N MET A 462 -5.76 25.94 -17.58
CA MET A 462 -5.86 26.59 -16.26
C MET A 462 -7.25 26.52 -15.61
N PRO A 463 -7.75 25.33 -15.20
CA PRO A 463 -9.02 25.24 -14.50
C PRO A 463 -8.98 25.92 -13.13
N TYR A 464 -9.94 26.82 -12.89
CA TYR A 464 -10.30 27.40 -11.61
C TYR A 464 -11.48 26.64 -11.01
N PHE A 465 -11.31 26.12 -9.81
CA PHE A 465 -12.32 25.36 -9.08
C PHE A 465 -12.92 26.22 -7.97
N LEU A 466 -14.15 26.70 -8.15
CA LEU A 466 -14.90 27.38 -7.10
C LEU A 466 -15.39 26.34 -6.08
N ARG A 467 -15.04 26.51 -4.81
CA ARG A 467 -15.35 25.54 -3.75
C ARG A 467 -15.97 26.20 -2.53
N ALA A 468 -16.86 25.46 -1.89
CA ALA A 468 -17.35 25.78 -0.56
C ALA A 468 -16.24 25.63 0.49
N LYS A 469 -16.30 26.46 1.54
CA LYS A 469 -15.48 26.35 2.75
C LYS A 469 -15.57 24.92 3.31
N PRO A 470 -14.45 24.26 3.66
CA PRO A 470 -14.48 22.88 4.14
C PRO A 470 -15.38 22.65 5.35
N SER A 471 -15.45 23.63 6.27
CA SER A 471 -16.28 23.59 7.47
C SER A 471 -17.74 24.00 7.24
N ALA A 472 -18.09 24.53 6.07
CA ALA A 472 -19.45 25.00 5.82
C ALA A 472 -20.41 23.81 5.67
N CYS A 473 -21.59 23.94 6.28
CA CYS A 473 -22.68 22.98 6.20
C CYS A 473 -23.37 23.08 4.84
N LEU A 474 -23.48 21.96 4.12
CA LEU A 474 -24.10 21.92 2.79
C LEU A 474 -25.62 21.80 2.85
N ASN A 475 -26.18 21.34 3.97
CA ASN A 475 -27.61 21.10 4.16
C ASN A 475 -28.11 21.71 5.49
N PRO A 476 -28.05 23.05 5.65
CA PRO A 476 -28.34 23.71 6.93
C PRO A 476 -29.78 23.49 7.44
N LYS A 477 -30.72 23.17 6.55
CA LYS A 477 -32.12 22.87 6.90
C LYS A 477 -32.34 21.47 7.47
N ALA A 478 -31.36 20.57 7.37
CA ALA A 478 -31.44 19.23 7.94
C ALA A 478 -31.31 19.26 9.48
N PRO A 479 -31.86 18.25 10.19
CA PRO A 479 -31.61 18.07 11.62
C PRO A 479 -30.11 18.03 11.92
N LYS A 480 -29.67 18.57 13.08
CA LYS A 480 -28.23 18.68 13.42
C LYS A 480 -27.42 17.38 13.28
N VAL A 481 -28.06 16.22 13.52
CA VAL A 481 -27.44 14.90 13.41
C VAL A 481 -27.19 14.48 11.95
N GLU A 482 -27.96 15.03 11.01
CA GLU A 482 -27.90 14.74 9.58
C GLU A 482 -27.20 15.85 8.78
N GLN A 483 -26.72 16.90 9.45
CA GLN A 483 -25.96 17.96 8.81
C GLN A 483 -24.59 17.45 8.37
N ILE A 484 -24.23 17.74 7.12
CA ILE A 484 -22.99 17.32 6.50
C ILE A 484 -22.18 18.55 6.09
N THR A 485 -20.91 18.59 6.49
CA THR A 485 -20.01 19.65 6.02
C THR A 485 -19.49 19.34 4.63
N CYS A 486 -18.98 20.37 3.93
CA CYS A 486 -18.31 20.20 2.65
C CYS A 486 -17.17 19.18 2.76
N ARG A 487 -16.41 19.19 3.85
CA ARG A 487 -15.35 18.22 4.09
C ARG A 487 -15.86 16.80 4.21
N ASP A 488 -16.86 16.55 5.05
CA ASP A 488 -17.39 15.20 5.29
C ASP A 488 -17.93 14.61 3.98
N PHE A 489 -18.67 15.42 3.21
CA PHE A 489 -19.12 15.03 1.89
C PHE A 489 -17.95 14.61 0.98
N MET A 490 -16.87 15.37 0.98
CA MET A 490 -15.75 15.16 0.09
C MET A 490 -14.88 13.97 0.50
N GLU A 491 -14.51 13.89 1.78
CA GLU A 491 -13.55 12.93 2.30
C GLU A 491 -14.20 11.59 2.66
N ASP A 492 -15.43 11.60 3.18
CA ASP A 492 -16.11 10.38 3.63
C ASP A 492 -17.05 9.78 2.59
N ILE A 493 -17.57 10.58 1.66
CA ILE A 493 -18.48 10.09 0.62
C ILE A 493 -17.74 10.01 -0.72
N VAL A 494 -17.37 11.15 -1.28
CA VAL A 494 -16.84 11.23 -2.66
C VAL A 494 -15.50 10.47 -2.79
N PHE A 495 -14.54 10.70 -1.91
CA PHE A 495 -13.22 10.05 -2.04
C PHE A 495 -13.24 8.54 -1.82
N LYS A 496 -14.12 8.04 -0.95
CA LYS A 496 -14.26 6.60 -0.67
C LYS A 496 -15.04 5.89 -1.76
N LYS A 497 -16.15 6.47 -2.23
CA LYS A 497 -17.09 5.78 -3.14
C LYS A 497 -16.76 5.92 -4.64
N ARG A 498 -16.05 6.97 -5.09
CA ARG A 498 -15.89 7.23 -6.53
C ARG A 498 -14.89 6.32 -7.25
N PRO A 499 -15.29 5.64 -8.35
CA PRO A 499 -14.48 4.59 -9.00
C PRO A 499 -13.17 5.07 -9.64
N TRP A 500 -12.95 6.38 -9.81
CA TRP A 500 -11.70 6.95 -10.33
C TRP A 500 -10.71 7.42 -9.26
N ARG A 501 -11.08 7.52 -7.98
CA ARG A 501 -10.18 7.95 -6.87
C ARG A 501 -9.52 6.77 -6.13
N ARG A 502 -8.23 6.48 -6.40
CA ARG A 502 -7.51 5.35 -5.78
C ARG A 502 -7.01 5.69 -4.38
N GLU A 503 -7.29 4.88 -3.38
CA GLU A 503 -6.51 4.86 -2.13
C GLU A 503 -5.23 4.04 -2.35
N LYS A 504 -4.08 4.59 -1.92
CA LYS A 504 -2.76 3.97 -2.06
C LYS A 504 -2.23 3.56 -0.70
N THR A 505 -2.69 2.44 -0.16
CA THR A 505 -2.11 1.85 1.05
C THR A 505 -2.11 0.33 0.95
N VAL A 506 -1.39 -0.22 -0.02
CA VAL A 506 -1.06 -1.65 -0.04
C VAL A 506 0.32 -1.83 0.59
N GLY A 507 0.40 -2.59 1.68
CA GLY A 507 1.68 -3.10 2.24
C GLY A 507 2.11 -2.61 3.62
N ALA A 508 1.44 -1.62 4.22
CA ALA A 508 1.81 -1.10 5.56
C ALA A 508 0.97 -1.69 6.72
N GLY A 509 -0.10 -2.43 6.42
CA GLY A 509 -1.03 -2.97 7.41
C GLY A 509 -0.37 -3.77 8.54
N PRO A 510 0.45 -4.80 8.25
CA PRO A 510 1.14 -5.57 9.29
C PRO A 510 2.02 -4.72 10.20
N PHE A 511 2.68 -3.70 9.64
CA PHE A 511 3.52 -2.78 10.43
C PHE A 511 2.69 -1.92 11.38
N PHE A 512 1.54 -1.39 10.93
CA PHE A 512 0.65 -0.63 11.81
C PHE A 512 0.04 -1.48 12.92
N LEU A 513 -0.32 -2.73 12.64
CA LEU A 513 -0.80 -3.67 13.66
C LEU A 513 0.28 -3.97 14.70
N GLN A 514 1.52 -4.14 14.25
CA GLN A 514 2.66 -4.33 15.13
C GLN A 514 2.95 -3.08 15.98
N LEU A 515 2.89 -1.89 15.38
CA LEU A 515 3.08 -0.61 16.08
C LEU A 515 2.00 -0.39 17.15
N ARG A 516 0.75 -0.73 16.82
CA ARG A 516 -0.36 -0.72 17.78
C ARG A 516 -0.11 -1.67 18.96
N GLY A 517 0.33 -2.89 18.67
CA GLY A 517 0.70 -3.86 19.71
C GLY A 517 1.80 -3.32 20.62
N PHE A 518 2.88 -2.81 20.03
CA PHE A 518 3.99 -2.19 20.74
C PHE A 518 3.54 -1.03 21.63
N ALA A 519 2.72 -0.11 21.10
CA ALA A 519 2.20 1.02 21.88
C ALA A 519 1.37 0.58 23.10
N LYS A 520 0.54 -0.46 22.95
CA LYS A 520 -0.21 -1.05 24.07
C LYS A 520 0.70 -1.59 25.16
N PHE A 521 1.77 -2.29 24.80
CA PHE A 521 2.67 -2.93 25.75
C PHE A 521 3.70 -1.98 26.39
N VAL A 522 4.03 -0.86 25.74
CA VAL A 522 4.89 0.19 26.29
C VAL A 522 4.15 1.11 27.26
N THR A 523 2.83 1.23 27.12
CA THR A 523 2.02 2.07 27.99
C THR A 523 2.14 1.59 29.45
N PRO A 524 2.53 2.47 30.40
CA PRO A 524 2.62 2.08 31.80
C PRO A 524 1.27 1.61 32.34
N HIS A 525 1.28 0.52 33.10
CA HIS A 525 0.06 -0.07 33.69
C HIS A 525 0.08 0.00 35.21
N LYS A 526 -1.11 -0.14 35.82
CA LYS A 526 -1.29 -0.20 37.27
C LYS A 526 -2.03 -1.48 37.64
N ILE A 527 -1.65 -2.10 38.76
CA ILE A 527 -2.37 -3.24 39.32
C ILE A 527 -3.54 -2.72 40.16
N SER A 528 -4.72 -3.31 40.00
CA SER A 528 -5.90 -2.97 40.81
C SER A 528 -5.60 -3.18 42.31
N GLU A 529 -6.04 -2.25 43.16
CA GLU A 529 -5.69 -2.25 44.59
C GLU A 529 -6.11 -3.54 45.32
N ASN A 530 -7.25 -4.11 44.94
CA ASN A 530 -7.75 -5.38 45.48
C ASN A 530 -6.83 -6.59 45.18
N LEU A 531 -5.98 -6.48 44.15
CA LEU A 531 -5.06 -7.52 43.72
C LEU A 531 -3.65 -7.34 44.28
N ILE A 532 -3.35 -6.21 44.94
CA ILE A 532 -2.05 -5.94 45.58
C ILE A 532 -1.97 -6.63 46.94
N THR A 533 -0.88 -7.33 47.20
CA THR A 533 -0.64 -8.04 48.45
C THR A 533 -0.16 -7.10 49.55
N PRO A 534 -0.92 -6.97 50.68
CA PRO A 534 -0.44 -6.23 51.83
C PRO A 534 0.89 -6.80 52.34
N ALA A 535 1.79 -5.93 52.78
CA ALA A 535 3.12 -6.34 53.24
C ALA A 535 3.04 -7.29 54.45
N ASP A 536 2.04 -7.13 55.31
CA ASP A 536 1.76 -7.90 56.52
C ASP A 536 1.01 -9.23 56.27
N ALA A 537 0.53 -9.47 55.04
CA ALA A 537 -0.20 -10.69 54.73
C ALA A 537 0.73 -11.92 54.71
N VAL A 538 0.31 -13.00 55.41
CA VAL A 538 1.01 -14.27 55.49
C VAL A 538 0.54 -15.21 54.37
N GLN A 539 1.48 -15.94 53.78
CA GLN A 539 1.21 -16.95 52.77
C GLN A 539 0.65 -18.23 53.43
N GLU A 540 -0.51 -18.70 52.97
CA GLU A 540 -1.18 -19.90 53.46
C GLU A 540 -1.42 -20.91 52.33
N THR A 541 -1.40 -22.21 52.65
CA THR A 541 -1.62 -23.32 51.70
C THR A 541 -2.67 -24.34 52.18
N THR A 542 -3.21 -24.17 53.39
CA THR A 542 -4.20 -25.08 53.99
C THR A 542 -5.57 -24.96 53.29
N ASP A 543 -6.20 -26.08 52.94
CA ASP A 543 -7.48 -26.15 52.23
C ASP A 543 -7.52 -25.36 50.91
N LEU A 544 -6.39 -25.35 50.19
CA LEU A 544 -6.16 -24.51 49.01
C LEU A 544 -7.28 -24.59 47.96
N LEU A 545 -7.69 -25.78 47.53
CA LEU A 545 -8.70 -25.92 46.47
C LEU A 545 -10.13 -25.56 46.94
N ASN A 546 -10.40 -25.56 48.25
CA ASN A 546 -11.68 -25.11 48.77
C ASN A 546 -11.78 -23.57 48.76
N LEU A 547 -10.67 -22.89 49.05
CA LEU A 547 -10.60 -21.42 49.07
C LEU A 547 -10.27 -20.81 47.71
N CYS A 548 -9.54 -21.54 46.87
CA CYS A 548 -9.07 -21.15 45.55
C CYS A 548 -9.47 -22.21 44.51
N PRO A 549 -10.77 -22.32 44.16
CA PRO A 549 -11.29 -23.43 43.37
C PRO A 549 -11.02 -23.33 41.85
N ALA A 550 -10.49 -22.21 41.35
CA ALA A 550 -10.27 -22.02 39.91
C ALA A 550 -9.12 -22.90 39.38
N THR A 551 -9.45 -23.84 38.50
CA THR A 551 -8.48 -24.76 37.87
C THR A 551 -8.29 -24.51 36.37
N VAL A 552 -9.17 -23.70 35.78
CA VAL A 552 -9.19 -23.40 34.35
C VAL A 552 -9.57 -21.94 34.14
N MET A 553 -8.88 -21.26 33.23
CA MET A 553 -9.28 -19.94 32.73
C MET A 553 -9.58 -20.03 31.22
N VAL A 554 -10.68 -19.44 30.79
CA VAL A 554 -11.03 -19.24 29.38
C VAL A 554 -10.96 -17.75 29.09
N ILE A 555 -9.99 -17.38 28.24
CA ILE A 555 -9.75 -15.99 27.83
C ILE A 555 -9.82 -15.93 26.31
N ALA A 556 -10.68 -15.06 25.76
CA ALA A 556 -10.85 -14.90 24.31
C ALA A 556 -11.05 -16.23 23.54
N GLY A 557 -11.71 -17.21 24.18
CA GLY A 557 -11.95 -18.55 23.63
C GLY A 557 -10.78 -19.53 23.73
N ALA A 558 -9.61 -19.11 24.23
CA ALA A 558 -8.48 -19.98 24.52
C ALA A 558 -8.55 -20.50 25.96
N ARG A 559 -8.30 -21.80 26.13
CA ARG A 559 -8.26 -22.46 27.45
C ARG A 559 -6.85 -22.41 28.04
N TRP A 560 -6.74 -22.04 29.31
CA TRP A 560 -5.52 -21.98 30.10
C TRP A 560 -5.70 -22.88 31.33
N ASN A 561 -4.80 -23.86 31.50
CA ASN A 561 -4.81 -24.69 32.71
C ASN A 561 -4.11 -23.94 33.83
N VAL A 562 -4.78 -23.86 34.97
CA VAL A 562 -4.37 -23.02 36.10
C VAL A 562 -4.20 -23.87 37.33
N CYS A 563 -3.09 -23.68 38.02
CA CYS A 563 -2.73 -24.36 39.25
C CYS A 563 -2.62 -23.33 40.37
N PRO A 564 -3.62 -23.24 41.28
CA PRO A 564 -3.50 -22.48 42.52
C PRO A 564 -2.32 -23.00 43.34
N THR A 565 -1.50 -22.13 43.92
CA THR A 565 -0.35 -22.56 44.74
C THR A 565 -0.43 -22.12 46.19
N HIS A 566 -0.93 -20.92 46.45
CA HIS A 566 -1.10 -20.37 47.79
C HIS A 566 -2.13 -19.25 47.80
N TYR A 567 -2.55 -18.82 49.00
CA TYR A 567 -3.43 -17.67 49.16
C TYR A 567 -2.99 -16.76 50.29
N TYR A 568 -3.60 -15.57 50.31
CA TYR A 568 -3.46 -14.56 51.34
C TYR A 568 -4.83 -14.17 51.86
N ARG A 569 -4.98 -14.08 53.18
CA ARG A 569 -6.17 -13.46 53.79
C ARG A 569 -6.06 -11.95 53.69
N ILE A 570 -7.09 -11.31 53.13
CA ILE A 570 -7.19 -9.86 52.99
C ILE A 570 -8.45 -9.37 53.71
N LYS A 571 -8.54 -8.06 54.00
CA LYS A 571 -9.65 -7.48 54.78
C LYS A 571 -11.04 -7.86 54.25
N ASN A 572 -11.18 -8.05 52.93
CA ASN A 572 -12.44 -8.34 52.25
C ASN A 572 -12.42 -9.67 51.48
N GLY A 573 -11.79 -10.73 52.00
CA GLY A 573 -11.86 -12.08 51.43
C GLY A 573 -10.52 -12.80 51.33
N VAL A 574 -10.40 -13.68 50.33
CA VAL A 574 -9.19 -14.46 50.05
C VAL A 574 -8.65 -14.06 48.67
N ARG A 575 -7.35 -13.76 48.60
CA ARG A 575 -6.65 -13.60 47.32
C ARG A 575 -5.85 -14.86 47.03
N CYS A 576 -6.12 -15.47 45.89
CA CYS A 576 -5.50 -16.69 45.43
C CYS A 576 -4.39 -16.38 44.44
N HIS A 577 -3.20 -16.93 44.67
CA HIS A 577 -2.12 -16.94 43.69
C HIS A 577 -2.22 -18.21 42.84
N PHE A 578 -1.96 -18.07 41.54
CA PHE A 578 -1.99 -19.18 40.61
C PHE A 578 -0.85 -19.13 39.61
N THR A 579 -0.55 -20.28 39.04
CA THR A 579 0.40 -20.44 37.95
C THR A 579 -0.23 -21.12 36.75
N VAL A 580 0.39 -20.89 35.59
CA VAL A 580 0.12 -21.58 34.33
C VAL A 580 1.45 -22.23 33.91
N PRO A 581 1.74 -23.44 34.41
CA PRO A 581 3.06 -24.06 34.27
C PRO A 581 3.54 -24.18 32.82
N GLN A 582 2.63 -24.50 31.90
CA GLN A 582 2.93 -24.68 30.49
C GLN A 582 3.33 -23.39 29.76
N TYR A 583 3.03 -22.21 30.30
CA TYR A 583 3.24 -20.92 29.64
C TYR A 583 3.94 -19.89 30.51
N ASN A 584 4.61 -20.29 31.61
CA ASN A 584 5.32 -19.36 32.51
C ASN A 584 4.48 -18.13 32.87
N ALA A 585 3.22 -18.35 33.26
CA ALA A 585 2.35 -17.27 33.71
C ALA A 585 2.04 -17.40 35.20
N HIS A 586 2.04 -16.27 35.91
CA HIS A 586 1.79 -16.18 37.34
C HIS A 586 0.83 -15.03 37.59
N GLY A 587 -0.12 -15.21 38.48
CA GLY A 587 -1.14 -14.21 38.70
C GLY A 587 -1.85 -14.35 40.03
N ASN A 588 -2.70 -13.37 40.29
CA ASN A 588 -3.57 -13.37 41.45
C ASN A 588 -5.02 -13.17 41.01
N TYR A 589 -5.95 -13.78 41.73
CA TYR A 589 -7.37 -13.48 41.59
C TYR A 589 -8.07 -13.34 42.95
N VAL A 590 -9.16 -12.59 42.94
CA VAL A 590 -10.10 -12.46 44.04
C VAL A 590 -11.49 -12.78 43.50
N MET A 591 -12.21 -13.62 44.23
CA MET A 591 -13.58 -14.01 43.94
C MET A 591 -14.50 -13.38 44.97
N MET A 592 -15.61 -12.78 44.54
CA MET A 592 -16.59 -12.22 45.48
C MET A 592 -17.67 -13.24 45.83
N ASN A 593 -18.17 -13.17 47.06
CA ASN A 593 -19.16 -14.10 47.60
C ASN A 593 -20.61 -13.67 47.29
N HIS A 594 -20.91 -13.40 46.02
CA HIS A 594 -22.27 -13.17 45.54
C HIS A 594 -22.40 -13.66 44.09
N THR A 595 -23.59 -14.12 43.72
CA THR A 595 -23.86 -14.61 42.36
C THR A 595 -24.15 -13.45 41.42
N VAL A 596 -23.69 -13.56 40.17
CA VAL A 596 -23.90 -12.57 39.09
C VAL A 596 -24.30 -13.28 37.79
N MET A 597 -24.81 -12.51 36.83
CA MET A 597 -25.06 -13.03 35.48
C MET A 597 -23.77 -13.61 34.89
N PRO A 598 -23.85 -14.79 34.25
CA PRO A 598 -22.68 -15.50 33.75
C PRO A 598 -22.07 -14.78 32.53
N HIS A 599 -20.77 -14.95 32.29
CA HIS A 599 -20.10 -14.37 31.12
C HIS A 599 -20.70 -14.90 29.79
N ASP A 600 -20.69 -14.10 28.73
CA ASP A 600 -21.32 -14.41 27.43
C ASP A 600 -20.86 -15.74 26.78
N THR A 601 -19.65 -16.21 27.14
CA THR A 601 -19.03 -17.45 26.62
C THR A 601 -19.12 -18.64 27.58
N SER A 602 -19.76 -18.46 28.72
CA SER A 602 -19.99 -19.53 29.69
C SER A 602 -21.01 -20.55 29.18
N SER A 603 -20.96 -21.77 29.72
CA SER A 603 -21.97 -22.78 29.41
C SER A 603 -23.34 -22.38 29.99
N SER A 604 -24.43 -22.75 29.32
CA SER A 604 -25.79 -22.48 29.80
C SER A 604 -26.09 -23.08 31.18
N SER A 605 -25.38 -24.14 31.57
CA SER A 605 -25.48 -24.75 32.91
C SER A 605 -24.93 -23.87 34.04
N CYS A 606 -24.11 -22.86 33.75
CA CYS A 606 -23.47 -22.01 34.75
C CYS A 606 -24.29 -20.78 35.17
N ALA A 607 -25.54 -20.64 34.70
CA ALA A 607 -26.34 -19.42 34.87
C ALA A 607 -26.57 -19.03 36.34
N ASP A 608 -26.88 -19.98 37.22
CA ASP A 608 -27.17 -19.74 38.64
C ASP A 608 -25.96 -19.99 39.57
N HIS A 609 -24.81 -20.34 38.98
CA HIS A 609 -23.61 -20.77 39.71
C HIS A 609 -22.37 -19.94 39.35
N SER A 610 -22.60 -18.70 38.92
CA SER A 610 -21.55 -17.78 38.48
C SER A 610 -21.24 -16.70 39.51
N PHE A 611 -19.97 -16.57 39.89
CA PHE A 611 -19.45 -15.60 40.85
C PHE A 611 -18.52 -14.61 40.14
N PRO A 612 -18.53 -13.31 40.48
CA PRO A 612 -17.63 -12.36 39.84
C PRO A 612 -16.20 -12.61 40.30
N LEU A 613 -15.29 -12.53 39.34
CA LEU A 613 -13.86 -12.72 39.57
C LEU A 613 -13.08 -11.58 38.92
N GLU A 614 -12.18 -10.99 39.70
CA GLU A 614 -11.16 -10.05 39.23
C GLU A 614 -9.80 -10.70 39.38
N GLY A 615 -8.94 -10.55 38.38
CA GLY A 615 -7.61 -11.10 38.43
C GLY A 615 -6.62 -10.36 37.56
N ASN A 616 -5.34 -10.65 37.80
CA ASN A 616 -4.26 -10.22 36.96
C ASN A 616 -3.25 -11.35 36.80
N PHE A 617 -2.48 -11.31 35.72
CA PHE A 617 -1.33 -12.18 35.58
C PHE A 617 -0.24 -11.53 34.76
N TYR A 618 0.98 -12.00 35.01
CA TYR A 618 2.14 -11.77 34.19
C TYR A 618 2.51 -13.05 33.46
N HIS A 619 2.80 -12.93 32.18
CA HIS A 619 3.26 -14.00 31.32
C HIS A 619 4.71 -13.71 30.93
N GLY A 620 5.64 -14.52 31.39
CA GLY A 620 7.07 -14.30 31.15
C GLY A 620 7.46 -14.53 29.69
N SER A 621 8.18 -13.58 29.11
CA SER A 621 8.73 -13.71 27.76
C SER A 621 10.08 -14.47 27.76
N ILE A 622 10.72 -14.60 26.60
CA ILE A 622 12.10 -15.09 26.46
C ILE A 622 13.10 -14.05 26.95
N GLY A 623 12.79 -12.75 26.81
CA GLY A 623 13.59 -11.66 27.38
C GLY A 623 13.45 -11.48 28.90
N TYR A 624 14.18 -10.51 29.46
CA TYR A 624 14.08 -10.12 30.88
C TYR A 624 12.82 -9.26 31.14
N TYR A 625 11.66 -9.66 30.62
CA TYR A 625 10.39 -8.98 30.87
C TYR A 625 9.21 -9.95 30.83
N SER A 626 8.10 -9.52 31.42
CA SER A 626 6.83 -10.22 31.39
C SER A 626 5.71 -9.33 30.88
N ILE A 627 4.77 -9.93 30.18
CA ILE A 627 3.57 -9.27 29.66
C ILE A 627 2.47 -9.33 30.72
N TYR A 628 1.93 -8.17 31.07
CA TYR A 628 0.84 -8.02 32.02
C TYR A 628 -0.52 -8.11 31.32
N ALA A 629 -1.48 -8.76 31.96
CA ALA A 629 -2.90 -8.64 31.68
C ALA A 629 -3.71 -8.43 32.96
N ALA A 630 -4.61 -7.45 32.92
CA ALA A 630 -5.71 -7.31 33.86
C ALA A 630 -6.96 -7.95 33.26
N ALA A 631 -7.64 -8.78 34.04
CA ALA A 631 -8.79 -9.53 33.57
C ALA A 631 -9.94 -9.50 34.59
N SER A 632 -11.16 -9.48 34.10
CA SER A 632 -12.38 -9.59 34.91
C SER A 632 -13.42 -10.46 34.21
N GLY A 633 -14.29 -11.10 34.98
CA GLY A 633 -15.34 -11.96 34.44
C GLY A 633 -16.02 -12.77 35.52
N THR A 634 -16.34 -14.03 35.22
CA THR A 634 -17.12 -14.89 36.11
C THR A 634 -16.48 -16.26 36.31
N PHE A 635 -16.50 -16.77 37.53
CA PHE A 635 -16.17 -18.15 37.90
C PHE A 635 -17.44 -19.01 37.97
N CYS A 636 -17.45 -20.16 37.32
CA CYS A 636 -18.51 -21.15 37.45
C CYS A 636 -18.12 -22.26 38.44
N SER A 637 -18.93 -22.47 39.48
CA SER A 637 -18.64 -23.48 40.51
C SER A 637 -18.96 -24.92 40.11
N LEU A 638 -19.67 -25.14 39.01
CA LEU A 638 -20.00 -26.49 38.51
C LEU A 638 -18.83 -27.17 37.79
N ASP A 639 -18.03 -26.38 37.06
CA ASP A 639 -16.93 -26.87 36.21
C ASP A 639 -15.56 -26.31 36.64
N ASN A 640 -15.51 -25.57 37.75
CA ASN A 640 -14.33 -24.88 38.28
C ASN A 640 -13.59 -24.00 37.25
N THR A 641 -14.32 -23.47 36.26
CA THR A 641 -13.78 -22.69 35.16
C THR A 641 -14.09 -21.21 35.34
N THR A 642 -13.09 -20.36 35.13
CA THR A 642 -13.28 -18.91 35.04
C THR A 642 -13.35 -18.49 33.58
N TYR A 643 -14.29 -17.61 33.27
CA TYR A 643 -14.50 -17.02 31.95
C TYR A 643 -14.17 -15.54 32.08
N LEU A 644 -13.07 -15.10 31.45
CA LEU A 644 -12.45 -13.81 31.72
C LEU A 644 -12.26 -13.01 30.44
N ARG A 645 -12.51 -11.70 30.55
CA ARG A 645 -12.20 -10.70 29.54
C ARG A 645 -11.00 -9.87 29.99
N VAL A 646 -10.01 -9.70 29.12
CA VAL A 646 -8.85 -8.85 29.40
C VAL A 646 -9.21 -7.39 29.12
N SER A 647 -9.10 -6.56 30.16
CA SER A 647 -9.47 -5.13 30.12
C SER A 647 -8.26 -4.22 29.89
N ALA A 648 -7.07 -4.62 30.32
CA ALA A 648 -5.83 -3.87 30.12
C ALA A 648 -4.63 -4.79 29.95
N VAL A 649 -3.61 -4.29 29.24
CA VAL A 649 -2.33 -4.98 29.03
C VAL A 649 -1.16 -4.04 29.29
N GLY A 650 0.02 -4.60 29.57
CA GLY A 650 1.24 -3.83 29.82
C GLY A 650 2.47 -4.74 29.87
N THR A 651 3.61 -4.23 30.34
CA THR A 651 4.85 -5.00 30.48
C THR A 651 5.64 -4.59 31.72
N TYR A 652 6.42 -5.50 32.30
CA TYR A 652 7.28 -5.19 33.45
C TYR A 652 8.57 -6.00 33.44
N ASP A 653 9.68 -5.42 33.91
CA ASP A 653 11.03 -6.02 33.93
C ASP A 653 11.16 -7.05 35.06
N THR A 654 10.44 -8.15 34.93
CA THR A 654 10.48 -9.31 35.84
C THR A 654 10.25 -10.58 35.02
N ASN A 655 10.73 -11.74 35.49
CA ASN A 655 10.50 -13.04 34.85
C ASN A 655 10.83 -14.19 35.82
N GLY A 656 10.44 -15.42 35.46
CA GLY A 656 10.81 -16.65 36.16
C GLY A 656 10.35 -16.65 37.62
N SER A 657 11.23 -17.08 38.54
CA SER A 657 10.89 -17.21 39.97
C SER A 657 10.43 -15.91 40.62
N ASN A 658 10.91 -14.75 40.15
CA ASN A 658 10.52 -13.46 40.71
C ASN A 658 9.02 -13.15 40.48
N LEU A 659 8.40 -13.76 39.46
CA LEU A 659 6.96 -13.64 39.22
C LEU A 659 6.12 -14.32 40.28
N ALA A 660 6.57 -15.48 40.78
CA ALA A 660 5.85 -16.24 41.80
C ALA A 660 5.75 -15.50 43.14
N TYR A 661 6.69 -14.56 43.39
CA TYR A 661 6.77 -13.78 44.62
C TYR A 661 6.36 -12.31 44.42
N ASP A 662 5.90 -11.92 43.22
CA ASP A 662 5.48 -10.54 42.97
C ASP A 662 4.16 -10.23 43.71
N ARG A 663 4.30 -9.39 44.73
CA ARG A 663 3.19 -8.93 45.57
C ARG A 663 2.38 -7.78 44.95
N GLY A 664 2.84 -7.21 43.84
CA GLY A 664 2.26 -5.99 43.29
C GLY A 664 2.69 -4.73 44.03
N GLU A 665 2.51 -3.56 43.42
CA GLU A 665 2.79 -2.27 44.03
C GLU A 665 1.75 -1.23 43.60
N HIS A 666 1.57 -0.16 44.39
CA HIS A 666 0.59 0.89 44.11
C HIS A 666 1.01 1.86 42.99
N GLY A 667 2.27 1.81 42.55
CA GLY A 667 2.82 2.65 41.48
C GLY A 667 2.48 2.17 40.07
N TYR A 668 2.83 2.98 39.08
CA TYR A 668 2.83 2.58 37.67
C TYR A 668 4.04 1.70 37.36
N ARG A 669 3.81 0.63 36.61
CA ARG A 669 4.81 -0.32 36.15
C ARG A 669 4.99 -0.24 34.64
N LYS A 670 6.22 -0.45 34.18
CA LYS A 670 6.57 -0.57 32.75
C LYS A 670 7.87 -1.36 32.58
N SER A 671 8.10 -1.95 31.41
CA SER A 671 9.36 -2.61 31.06
C SER A 671 10.26 -1.70 30.24
N TYR A 672 11.43 -1.37 30.77
CA TYR A 672 12.46 -0.65 30.01
C TYR A 672 13.11 -1.56 28.99
N TRP A 673 13.21 -2.86 29.27
CA TRP A 673 13.74 -3.85 28.33
C TRP A 673 12.88 -3.96 27.08
N TYR A 674 11.55 -4.10 27.25
CA TYR A 674 10.59 -4.14 26.15
C TYR A 674 10.60 -2.85 25.33
N ILE A 675 10.65 -1.69 26.00
CA ILE A 675 10.77 -0.40 25.31
C ILE A 675 12.02 -0.38 24.43
N LEU A 676 13.18 -0.76 24.96
CA LEU A 676 14.45 -0.72 24.23
C LEU A 676 14.45 -1.68 23.03
N THR A 677 14.13 -2.95 23.27
CA THR A 677 14.17 -4.02 22.25
C THR A 677 13.05 -3.88 21.23
N GLY A 678 11.84 -3.51 21.66
CA GLY A 678 10.72 -3.21 20.79
C GLY A 678 10.96 -1.97 19.92
N THR A 679 11.52 -0.89 20.48
CA THR A 679 11.92 0.29 19.69
C THR A 679 12.96 -0.08 18.63
N ALA A 680 13.98 -0.87 18.99
CA ALA A 680 14.98 -1.34 18.05
C ALA A 680 14.35 -2.15 16.90
N PHE A 681 13.39 -3.03 17.22
CA PHE A 681 12.71 -3.83 16.19
C PHE A 681 11.81 -2.98 15.28
N ILE A 682 11.05 -2.03 15.84
CA ILE A 682 10.25 -1.07 15.08
C ILE A 682 11.14 -0.23 14.16
N LEU A 683 12.30 0.25 14.64
CA LEU A 683 13.26 0.98 13.81
C LEU A 683 13.78 0.13 12.64
N VAL A 684 14.13 -1.13 12.88
CA VAL A 684 14.55 -2.06 11.81
C VAL A 684 13.45 -2.23 10.76
N ARG A 685 12.19 -2.37 11.18
CA ARG A 685 11.03 -2.47 10.28
C ARG A 685 10.80 -1.16 9.50
N CYS A 686 10.87 -0.01 10.15
CA CYS A 686 10.80 1.31 9.52
C CYS A 686 11.87 1.48 8.44
N VAL A 687 13.13 1.14 8.76
CA VAL A 687 14.25 1.20 7.81
C VAL A 687 14.01 0.24 6.64
N THR A 688 13.52 -0.97 6.89
CA THR A 688 13.19 -1.95 5.86
C THR A 688 12.12 -1.44 4.90
N LEU A 689 11.03 -0.86 5.43
CA LEU A 689 9.95 -0.26 4.63
C LEU A 689 10.44 0.94 3.82
N ARG A 690 11.18 1.85 4.45
CA ARG A 690 11.81 3.00 3.77
C ARG A 690 12.72 2.53 2.65
N ARG A 691 13.55 1.51 2.91
CA ARG A 691 14.48 0.95 1.93
C ARG A 691 13.74 0.35 0.75
N SER A 692 12.70 -0.44 1.00
CA SER A 692 11.86 -1.02 -0.06
C SER A 692 11.19 0.07 -0.90
N PHE A 693 10.62 1.09 -0.27
CA PHE A 693 9.99 2.22 -0.96
C PHE A 693 10.98 2.95 -1.88
N VAL A 694 12.17 3.29 -1.36
CA VAL A 694 13.19 3.99 -2.15
C VAL A 694 13.74 3.08 -3.25
N SER A 695 13.97 1.79 -3.00
CA SER A 695 14.39 0.81 -4.01
C SER A 695 13.36 0.72 -5.14
N CYS A 696 12.07 0.60 -4.81
CA CYS A 696 10.99 0.55 -5.78
C CYS A 696 10.91 1.84 -6.60
N LYS A 697 11.14 3.01 -5.97
CA LYS A 697 11.18 4.30 -6.66
C LYS A 697 12.36 4.41 -7.64
N ILE A 698 13.54 3.92 -7.26
CA ILE A 698 14.72 3.88 -8.14
C ILE A 698 14.47 2.92 -9.31
N PHE A 699 13.94 1.73 -9.03
CA PHE A 699 13.58 0.75 -10.04
C PHE A 699 12.54 1.30 -11.03
N ALA A 700 11.50 1.98 -10.53
CA ALA A 700 10.50 2.65 -11.36
C ALA A 700 11.12 3.72 -12.26
N ARG A 701 11.97 4.60 -11.71
CA ARG A 701 12.70 5.60 -12.50
C ARG A 701 13.57 4.99 -13.59
N ARG A 702 14.26 3.87 -13.30
CA ARG A 702 15.07 3.16 -14.29
C ARG A 702 14.20 2.59 -15.41
N CYS A 703 13.06 2.01 -15.07
CA CYS A 703 12.11 1.54 -16.08
C CYS A 703 11.53 2.70 -16.91
N ASP A 704 11.25 3.85 -16.30
CA ASP A 704 10.85 5.07 -17.03
C ASP A 704 11.95 5.53 -18.00
N CYS A 705 13.23 5.49 -17.60
CA CYS A 705 14.36 5.82 -18.47
C CYS A 705 14.55 4.85 -19.65
N ILE A 706 14.08 3.60 -19.51
CA ILE A 706 14.14 2.56 -20.55
C ILE A 706 12.79 2.48 -21.32
N VAL A 707 11.88 3.44 -21.09
CA VAL A 707 10.56 3.56 -21.75
C VAL A 707 9.68 2.30 -21.54
N GLU A 708 9.75 1.73 -20.34
CA GLU A 708 9.19 0.42 -20.04
C GLU A 708 8.20 0.48 -18.87
N SER A 709 6.92 0.23 -19.12
CA SER A 709 5.87 0.34 -18.09
C SER A 709 5.95 -0.77 -17.03
N ILE A 710 5.81 -0.42 -15.75
CA ILE A 710 5.73 -1.40 -14.66
C ILE A 710 4.26 -1.65 -14.31
N ARG A 711 3.83 -2.91 -14.35
CA ARG A 711 2.48 -3.28 -13.89
C ARG A 711 2.42 -3.36 -12.38
N ILE A 712 1.22 -3.15 -11.82
CA ILE A 712 1.01 -3.24 -10.35
C ILE A 712 1.46 -4.59 -9.81
N GLN A 713 1.16 -5.69 -10.50
CA GLN A 713 1.59 -7.04 -10.09
C GLN A 713 3.11 -7.17 -10.02
N GLU A 714 3.82 -6.63 -11.02
CA GLU A 714 5.29 -6.64 -11.07
C GLU A 714 5.90 -5.78 -9.96
N ALA A 715 5.29 -4.61 -9.69
CA ALA A 715 5.69 -3.74 -8.60
C ALA A 715 5.47 -4.39 -7.22
N VAL A 716 4.36 -5.12 -7.03
CA VAL A 716 4.08 -5.83 -5.77
C VAL A 716 5.12 -6.91 -5.51
N VAL A 717 5.48 -7.70 -6.52
CA VAL A 717 6.55 -8.71 -6.43
C VAL A 717 7.88 -8.05 -6.06
N TYR A 718 8.26 -6.98 -6.75
CA TYR A 718 9.49 -6.24 -6.45
C TYR A 718 9.52 -5.65 -5.02
N VAL A 719 8.40 -5.10 -4.56
CA VAL A 719 8.26 -4.57 -3.20
C VAL A 719 8.40 -5.69 -2.16
N GLN A 720 7.78 -6.85 -2.39
CA GLN A 720 7.90 -8.00 -1.49
C GLN A 720 9.32 -8.56 -1.41
N GLU A 721 10.05 -8.64 -2.52
CA GLU A 721 11.48 -8.97 -2.52
C GLU A 721 12.32 -7.94 -1.75
N SER A 722 12.05 -6.65 -1.94
CA SER A 722 12.83 -5.58 -1.29
C SER A 722 12.54 -5.37 0.20
N MET A 723 11.43 -5.91 0.71
CA MET A 723 11.04 -5.93 2.14
C MET A 723 11.73 -7.03 2.98
N ARG A 724 12.78 -7.68 2.48
CA ARG A 724 13.60 -8.62 3.26
C ARG A 724 14.16 -7.99 4.54
N LEU A 725 14.12 -8.67 5.69
CA LEU A 725 14.66 -8.09 6.95
C LEU A 725 16.19 -7.96 6.93
N SER A 726 16.89 -8.96 6.38
CA SER A 726 18.34 -8.96 6.23
C SER A 726 18.78 -8.24 4.95
N ALA A 727 19.95 -7.59 4.97
CA ALA A 727 20.59 -7.13 3.75
C ALA A 727 21.28 -8.28 3.00
N HIS A 728 21.56 -8.10 1.71
CA HIS A 728 22.46 -9.02 1.00
C HIS A 728 23.85 -8.97 1.64
N GLY A 729 24.50 -10.13 1.79
CA GLY A 729 25.79 -10.24 2.47
C GLY A 729 25.74 -10.24 4.00
N ALA A 730 24.55 -10.24 4.62
CA ALA A 730 24.43 -10.38 6.07
C ALA A 730 25.07 -11.70 6.58
N ARG A 731 25.84 -11.63 7.67
CA ARG A 731 26.35 -12.80 8.41
C ARG A 731 25.23 -13.45 9.25
N ASN A 732 25.40 -14.74 9.59
CA ASN A 732 24.42 -15.47 10.38
C ASN A 732 24.25 -14.94 11.82
N PHE A 733 25.28 -14.30 12.40
CA PHE A 733 25.13 -13.60 13.68
C PHE A 733 24.11 -12.44 13.60
N HIS A 734 24.14 -11.63 12.53
CA HIS A 734 23.13 -10.58 12.33
C HIS A 734 21.73 -11.17 12.15
N ARG A 735 21.61 -12.28 11.41
CA ARG A 735 20.34 -12.99 11.23
C ARG A 735 19.80 -13.55 12.54
N LEU A 736 20.68 -14.06 13.41
CA LEU A 736 20.32 -14.56 14.74
C LEU A 736 19.78 -13.44 15.64
N LEU A 737 20.41 -12.27 15.63
CA LEU A 737 19.91 -11.10 16.37
C LEU A 737 18.54 -10.65 15.86
N LEU A 738 18.33 -10.59 14.54
CA LEU A 738 17.04 -10.27 13.95
C LEU A 738 15.98 -11.32 14.28
N LEU A 739 16.34 -12.61 14.28
CA LEU A 739 15.46 -13.70 14.65
C LEU A 739 15.02 -13.58 16.11
N PHE A 740 15.95 -13.24 17.01
CA PHE A 740 15.63 -12.97 18.41
C PHE A 740 14.60 -11.83 18.54
N LEU A 741 14.85 -10.67 17.92
CA LEU A 741 13.90 -9.55 17.96
C LEU A 741 12.55 -9.92 17.34
N LEU A 742 12.55 -10.67 16.24
CA LEU A 742 11.33 -11.10 15.57
C LEU A 742 10.48 -12.03 16.44
N ILE A 743 11.12 -12.97 17.14
CA ILE A 743 10.43 -13.91 18.04
C ILE A 743 9.96 -13.18 19.30
N ASP A 744 10.88 -12.54 20.02
CA ASP A 744 10.63 -11.95 21.35
C ASP A 744 9.71 -10.71 21.29
N GLN A 745 9.81 -9.88 20.24
CA GLN A 745 9.01 -8.65 20.13
C GLN A 745 7.83 -8.78 19.17
N GLY A 746 7.96 -9.56 18.09
CA GLY A 746 6.89 -9.77 17.11
C GLY A 746 5.96 -10.91 17.49
N VAL A 747 6.47 -12.13 17.44
CA VAL A 747 5.69 -13.37 17.60
C VAL A 747 5.05 -13.47 18.98
N MET A 748 5.81 -13.23 20.06
CA MET A 748 5.30 -13.32 21.44
C MET A 748 4.21 -12.27 21.72
N SER A 749 4.44 -11.02 21.33
CA SER A 749 3.44 -9.93 21.46
C SER A 749 2.15 -10.28 20.71
N ASP A 750 2.25 -10.79 19.48
CA ASP A 750 1.09 -11.14 18.67
C ASP A 750 0.34 -12.35 19.24
N PHE A 751 1.03 -13.40 19.70
CA PHE A 751 0.41 -14.54 20.37
C PHE A 751 -0.34 -14.12 21.64
N PHE A 752 0.25 -13.24 22.45
CA PHE A 752 -0.39 -12.74 23.65
C PHE A 752 -1.67 -11.96 23.31
N LEU A 753 -1.61 -11.04 22.34
CA LEU A 753 -2.79 -10.27 21.92
C LEU A 753 -3.89 -11.17 21.34
N LEU A 754 -3.54 -12.20 20.58
CA LEU A 754 -4.50 -13.16 20.01
C LEU A 754 -5.17 -14.05 21.06
N SER A 755 -4.46 -14.39 22.13
CA SER A 755 -4.98 -15.22 23.21
C SER A 755 -5.72 -14.42 24.29
N THR A 756 -5.70 -13.09 24.22
CA THR A 756 -6.30 -12.19 25.22
C THR A 756 -7.37 -11.25 24.68
N GLN A 757 -7.35 -10.91 23.38
CA GLN A 757 -8.31 -9.97 22.79
C GLN A 757 -9.47 -10.68 22.08
N GLU A 758 -10.69 -10.30 22.46
CA GLU A 758 -11.93 -10.77 21.84
C GLU A 758 -12.30 -9.96 20.58
N GLY A 759 -13.14 -10.55 19.72
CA GLY A 759 -13.76 -9.85 18.60
C GLY A 759 -12.89 -9.66 17.35
N LEU A 760 -13.34 -8.76 16.46
CA LEU A 760 -12.75 -8.52 15.14
C LEU A 760 -11.28 -8.06 15.24
N LEU A 761 -10.95 -7.23 16.23
CA LEU A 761 -9.61 -6.70 16.43
C LEU A 761 -8.58 -7.78 16.81
N GLY A 762 -9.00 -8.80 17.58
CA GLY A 762 -8.17 -9.97 17.87
C GLY A 762 -7.94 -10.80 16.61
N ARG A 763 -8.99 -11.02 15.81
CA ARG A 763 -8.87 -11.73 14.52
C ARG A 763 -7.94 -11.02 13.54
N ILE A 764 -7.99 -9.69 13.46
CA ILE A 764 -7.09 -8.90 12.59
C ILE A 764 -5.63 -9.04 13.02
N GLN A 765 -5.34 -9.17 14.33
CA GLN A 765 -3.96 -9.35 14.83
C GLN A 765 -3.27 -10.60 14.27
N SER A 766 -4.06 -11.61 13.85
CA SER A 766 -3.54 -12.83 13.23
C SER A 766 -2.78 -12.59 11.93
N ILE A 767 -3.09 -11.50 11.21
CA ILE A 767 -2.37 -11.07 10.01
C ILE A 767 -0.93 -10.67 10.38
N SER A 768 -0.75 -9.96 11.50
CA SER A 768 0.58 -9.61 12.03
C SER A 768 1.34 -10.87 12.45
N LEU A 769 0.68 -11.79 13.15
CA LEU A 769 1.29 -13.06 13.58
C LEU A 769 1.78 -13.87 12.38
N GLY A 770 0.93 -14.08 11.37
CA GLY A 770 1.28 -14.81 10.16
C GLY A 770 2.48 -14.17 9.45
N TYR A 771 2.49 -12.85 9.33
CA TYR A 771 3.61 -12.11 8.74
C TYR A 771 4.92 -12.29 9.53
N ASN A 772 4.85 -12.26 10.87
CA ASN A 772 6.01 -12.48 11.72
C ASN A 772 6.51 -13.93 11.66
N LEU A 773 5.62 -14.94 11.66
CA LEU A 773 5.98 -16.36 11.49
C LEU A 773 6.58 -16.65 10.11
N SER A 774 6.06 -16.06 9.03
CA SER A 774 6.70 -16.18 7.71
C SER A 774 8.06 -15.48 7.67
N GLY A 775 8.25 -14.42 8.45
CA GLY A 775 9.56 -13.81 8.68
C GLY A 775 10.53 -14.78 9.36
N VAL A 776 10.07 -15.54 10.36
CA VAL A 776 10.86 -16.57 11.06
C VAL A 776 11.28 -17.66 10.09
N MET A 777 10.33 -18.19 9.30
CA MET A 777 10.62 -19.19 8.27
C MET A 777 11.65 -18.70 7.26
N SER A 778 11.48 -17.47 6.75
CA SER A 778 12.41 -16.87 5.79
C SER A 778 13.81 -16.72 6.41
N MET A 779 13.91 -16.21 7.64
CA MET A 779 15.21 -16.00 8.29
C MET A 779 15.95 -17.31 8.56
N LEU A 780 15.24 -18.33 9.06
CA LEU A 780 15.80 -19.67 9.28
C LEU A 780 16.27 -20.30 7.97
N PHE A 781 15.45 -20.21 6.92
CA PHE A 781 15.81 -20.73 5.61
C PHE A 781 17.05 -20.04 5.04
N GLU A 782 17.13 -18.71 5.15
CA GLU A 782 18.31 -17.95 4.73
C GLU A 782 19.57 -18.36 5.49
N MET A 783 19.47 -18.64 6.80
CA MET A 783 20.60 -19.11 7.60
C MET A 783 21.08 -20.50 7.15
N VAL A 784 20.16 -21.42 6.88
CA VAL A 784 20.50 -22.76 6.36
C VAL A 784 21.10 -22.67 4.96
N GLU A 785 20.58 -21.78 4.12
CA GLU A 785 21.09 -21.54 2.76
C GLU A 785 22.52 -21.00 2.77
N THR A 786 22.85 -20.04 3.66
CA THR A 786 24.22 -19.51 3.76
C THR A 786 25.23 -20.48 4.38
N MET A 787 24.76 -21.49 5.12
CA MET A 787 25.60 -22.56 5.66
C MET A 787 25.93 -23.64 4.62
N ASN A 788 25.37 -23.56 3.40
CA ASN A 788 25.51 -24.55 2.33
C ASN A 788 25.10 -25.97 2.76
N TRP A 789 24.12 -26.08 3.67
CA TRP A 789 23.64 -27.37 4.19
C TRP A 789 22.64 -28.08 3.26
N MET A 790 22.22 -27.44 2.18
CA MET A 790 21.28 -28.00 1.20
C MET A 790 21.91 -28.08 -0.18
N SER A 791 21.67 -29.19 -0.88
CA SER A 791 21.97 -29.28 -2.31
C SER A 791 21.08 -28.31 -3.09
N GLU A 792 21.55 -27.88 -4.26
CA GLU A 792 20.81 -26.93 -5.11
C GLU A 792 19.41 -27.44 -5.48
N LYS A 793 19.28 -28.74 -5.75
CA LYS A 793 17.99 -29.38 -6.04
C LYS A 793 17.02 -29.26 -4.86
N MET A 794 17.49 -29.54 -3.63
CA MET A 794 16.68 -29.42 -2.42
C MET A 794 16.31 -27.97 -2.12
N ARG A 795 17.25 -27.05 -2.35
CA ARG A 795 17.03 -25.61 -2.19
C ARG A 795 15.92 -25.10 -3.12
N CYS A 796 16.00 -25.41 -4.41
CA CYS A 796 14.98 -24.99 -5.38
C CYS A 796 13.62 -25.63 -5.09
N GLN A 797 13.60 -26.91 -4.72
CA GLN A 797 12.38 -27.61 -4.32
C GLN A 797 11.73 -26.97 -3.08
N ALA A 798 12.52 -26.67 -2.05
CA ALA A 798 12.04 -25.99 -0.84
C ALA A 798 11.49 -24.60 -1.15
N LYS A 799 12.18 -23.81 -1.98
CA LYS A 799 11.69 -22.49 -2.40
C LYS A 799 10.35 -22.58 -3.14
N ARG A 800 10.23 -23.49 -4.11
CA ARG A 800 8.98 -23.66 -4.88
C ARG A 800 7.82 -24.17 -4.03
N LEU A 801 8.08 -25.03 -3.04
CA LEU A 801 7.04 -25.55 -2.15
C LEU A 801 6.60 -24.56 -1.07
N LEU A 802 7.54 -23.84 -0.45
CA LEU A 802 7.29 -23.09 0.80
C LEU A 802 7.44 -21.58 0.67
N PHE A 803 8.16 -21.10 -0.34
CA PHE A 803 8.53 -19.71 -0.56
C PHE A 803 8.12 -19.26 -1.97
N ASN A 804 6.83 -19.34 -2.25
CA ASN A 804 6.25 -18.90 -3.52
C ASN A 804 5.14 -17.86 -3.33
N TYR A 805 5.01 -16.94 -4.29
CA TYR A 805 4.05 -15.83 -4.22
C TYR A 805 2.59 -16.28 -4.19
N GLU A 806 2.27 -17.40 -4.83
CA GLU A 806 0.90 -17.90 -4.97
C GLU A 806 0.32 -18.42 -3.64
N THR A 807 1.16 -18.95 -2.76
CA THR A 807 0.73 -19.57 -1.49
C THR A 807 1.19 -18.83 -0.24
N VAL A 808 2.08 -17.83 -0.37
CA VAL A 808 2.69 -17.11 0.76
C VAL A 808 1.68 -16.41 1.68
N LEU A 809 0.43 -16.17 1.27
CA LEU A 809 -0.61 -15.59 2.15
C LEU A 809 -1.63 -16.62 2.65
N ILE A 810 -1.75 -17.77 1.97
CA ILE A 810 -2.78 -18.78 2.26
C ILE A 810 -2.48 -19.46 3.60
N GLY A 811 -1.22 -19.82 3.85
CA GLY A 811 -0.83 -20.51 5.09
C GLY A 811 -1.04 -19.67 6.34
N GLU A 812 -0.79 -18.36 6.24
CA GLU A 812 -1.01 -17.39 7.30
C GLU A 812 -2.48 -17.22 7.64
N LEU A 813 -3.35 -17.12 6.62
CA LEU A 813 -4.80 -16.99 6.81
C LEU A 813 -5.42 -18.25 7.41
N ILE A 814 -4.97 -19.44 7.00
CA ILE A 814 -5.46 -20.70 7.58
C ILE A 814 -4.98 -20.85 9.03
N THR A 815 -3.70 -20.57 9.28
CA THR A 815 -3.13 -20.59 10.64
C THR A 815 -3.89 -19.64 11.55
N ALA A 816 -4.18 -18.44 11.08
CA ALA A 816 -5.02 -17.46 11.77
C ALA A 816 -6.41 -18.02 12.16
N GLY A 817 -7.10 -18.67 11.22
CA GLY A 817 -8.43 -19.23 11.45
C GLY A 817 -8.46 -20.42 12.41
N VAL A 818 -7.38 -21.22 12.44
CA VAL A 818 -7.31 -22.46 13.25
C VAL A 818 -6.63 -22.24 14.61
N LEU A 819 -5.92 -21.12 14.80
CA LEU A 819 -5.07 -20.88 15.97
C LEU A 819 -5.78 -21.07 17.32
N GLN A 820 -6.99 -20.54 17.49
CA GLN A 820 -7.74 -20.66 18.75
C GLN A 820 -8.13 -22.11 19.06
N HIS A 821 -8.48 -22.89 18.02
CA HIS A 821 -8.77 -24.30 18.17
C HIS A 821 -7.50 -25.09 18.51
N TYR A 822 -6.39 -24.76 17.85
CA TYR A 822 -5.08 -25.36 18.14
C TYR A 822 -4.64 -25.11 19.58
N LEU A 823 -4.72 -23.87 20.06
CA LEU A 823 -4.43 -23.49 21.46
C LEU A 823 -5.27 -24.30 22.45
N THR A 824 -6.58 -24.38 22.21
CA THR A 824 -7.50 -25.12 23.07
C THR A 824 -7.21 -26.63 23.09
N SER A 825 -6.87 -27.19 21.94
CA SER A 825 -6.47 -28.60 21.81
C SER A 825 -5.15 -28.86 22.56
N LEU A 826 -4.19 -27.94 22.44
CA LEU A 826 -2.91 -28.01 23.13
C LEU A 826 -3.10 -28.05 24.65
N SER A 827 -3.97 -27.18 25.18
CA SER A 827 -4.30 -27.15 26.61
C SER A 827 -5.06 -28.38 27.10
N ARG A 828 -5.68 -29.15 26.21
CA ARG A 828 -6.34 -30.44 26.55
C ARG A 828 -5.39 -31.65 26.45
N SER A 829 -4.20 -31.46 25.90
CA SER A 829 -3.18 -32.51 25.77
C SER A 829 -2.45 -32.77 27.10
N HIS A 830 -1.48 -33.68 27.08
CA HIS A 830 -0.58 -33.96 28.21
C HIS A 830 0.19 -32.73 28.73
N LEU A 831 0.19 -31.60 28.00
CA LEU A 831 0.74 -30.34 28.51
C LEU A 831 0.03 -29.80 29.75
N ARG A 832 -1.19 -30.28 30.05
CA ARG A 832 -1.90 -29.97 31.31
C ARG A 832 -1.22 -30.60 32.54
N ASP A 833 -0.45 -31.68 32.37
CA ASP A 833 0.17 -32.45 33.44
C ASP A 833 1.63 -31.98 33.70
N THR A 834 1.97 -30.74 33.32
CA THR A 834 3.34 -30.21 33.37
C THR A 834 3.72 -29.57 34.70
N GLU A 835 2.78 -29.42 35.62
CA GLU A 835 3.00 -28.82 36.95
C GLU A 835 4.13 -29.49 37.73
N PRO A 836 4.18 -30.83 37.92
CA PRO A 836 5.26 -31.45 38.69
C PRO A 836 6.64 -31.25 38.05
N ALA A 837 6.69 -31.21 36.71
CA ALA A 837 7.94 -30.95 35.99
C ALA A 837 8.38 -29.48 36.10
N ALA A 838 7.42 -28.55 36.13
CA ALA A 838 7.70 -27.12 36.27
C ALA A 838 8.22 -26.77 37.68
N GLU A 839 7.70 -27.42 38.72
CA GLU A 839 8.19 -27.27 40.10
C GLU A 839 9.61 -27.82 40.27
N VAL A 840 9.92 -28.96 39.63
CA VAL A 840 11.24 -29.60 39.71
C VAL A 840 12.30 -28.86 38.89
N ILE A 841 11.96 -28.39 37.70
CA ILE A 841 12.92 -27.78 36.76
C ILE A 841 12.89 -26.25 36.86
N SER A 842 11.78 -25.65 36.41
CA SER A 842 11.49 -24.21 36.46
C SER A 842 10.24 -23.93 35.60
N HIS A 843 9.33 -23.08 36.08
CA HIS A 843 8.23 -22.53 35.28
C HIS A 843 8.72 -21.81 34.01
N TYR A 844 9.89 -21.18 34.03
CA TYR A 844 10.47 -20.51 32.87
C TYR A 844 10.84 -21.50 31.76
N VAL A 845 11.54 -22.59 32.11
CA VAL A 845 11.97 -23.61 31.15
C VAL A 845 10.76 -24.33 30.56
N MET A 846 9.77 -24.69 31.39
CA MET A 846 8.55 -25.33 30.91
C MET A 846 7.71 -24.40 30.03
N GLY A 847 7.67 -23.10 30.36
CA GLY A 847 7.11 -22.09 29.48
C GLY A 847 7.79 -22.05 28.11
N LEU A 848 9.12 -22.07 28.06
CA LEU A 848 9.86 -22.11 26.79
C LEU A 848 9.49 -23.34 25.96
N VAL A 849 9.40 -24.52 26.59
CA VAL A 849 8.97 -25.76 25.92
C VAL A 849 7.54 -25.60 25.36
N GLY A 850 6.61 -25.06 26.15
CA GLY A 850 5.24 -24.80 25.70
C GLY A 850 5.16 -23.87 24.49
N HIS A 851 5.94 -22.78 24.47
CA HIS A 851 6.02 -21.87 23.33
C HIS A 851 6.66 -22.51 22.10
N ILE A 852 7.68 -23.36 22.28
CA ILE A 852 8.29 -24.10 21.16
C ILE A 852 7.26 -25.02 20.53
N VAL A 853 6.50 -25.78 21.32
CA VAL A 853 5.42 -26.64 20.80
C VAL A 853 4.36 -25.81 20.07
N LEU A 854 3.97 -24.66 20.63
CA LEU A 854 3.02 -23.75 20.00
C LEU A 854 3.53 -23.25 18.63
N ALA A 855 4.75 -22.71 18.60
CA ALA A 855 5.37 -22.15 17.42
C ALA A 855 5.59 -23.22 16.33
N LEU A 856 6.06 -24.42 16.71
CA LEU A 856 6.25 -25.53 15.78
C LEU A 856 4.93 -26.02 15.18
N GLY A 857 3.84 -26.06 15.95
CA GLY A 857 2.53 -26.41 15.39
C GLY A 857 2.01 -25.37 14.40
N CYS A 858 2.12 -24.08 14.73
CA CYS A 858 1.75 -23.00 13.82
C CYS A 858 2.59 -23.05 12.54
N LEU A 859 3.91 -23.22 12.66
CA LEU A 859 4.82 -23.39 11.53
C LEU A 859 4.47 -24.64 10.71
N GLY A 860 4.12 -25.75 11.35
CA GLY A 860 3.69 -26.98 10.70
C GLY A 860 2.45 -26.79 9.83
N ILE A 861 1.45 -26.04 10.34
CA ILE A 861 0.24 -25.69 9.58
C ILE A 861 0.61 -24.83 8.36
N ILE A 862 1.44 -23.80 8.53
CA ILE A 862 1.90 -22.94 7.42
C ILE A 862 2.65 -23.76 6.37
N VAL A 863 3.59 -24.61 6.80
CA VAL A 863 4.40 -25.45 5.91
C VAL A 863 3.50 -26.42 5.13
N ALA A 864 2.59 -27.12 5.81
CA ALA A 864 1.70 -28.08 5.18
C ALA A 864 0.76 -27.41 4.17
N THR A 865 0.12 -26.31 4.56
CA THR A 865 -0.83 -25.58 3.70
C THR A 865 -0.14 -24.98 2.48
N ARG A 866 1.04 -24.37 2.63
CA ARG A 866 1.83 -23.85 1.50
C ARG A 866 2.29 -24.96 0.57
N ALA A 867 2.82 -26.07 1.11
CA ALA A 867 3.27 -27.20 0.30
C ALA A 867 2.11 -27.82 -0.49
N ILE A 868 0.97 -28.08 0.16
CA ILE A 868 -0.23 -28.61 -0.52
C ILE A 868 -0.71 -27.63 -1.59
N GLY A 869 -0.82 -26.34 -1.26
CA GLY A 869 -1.23 -25.32 -2.21
C GLY A 869 -0.31 -25.24 -3.44
N ALA A 870 1.01 -25.33 -3.23
CA ALA A 870 1.98 -25.30 -4.31
C ALA A 870 1.90 -26.55 -5.20
N ILE A 871 1.73 -27.73 -4.59
CA ILE A 871 1.54 -29.00 -5.32
C ILE A 871 0.27 -28.94 -6.19
N VAL A 872 -0.85 -28.50 -5.60
CA VAL A 872 -2.13 -28.36 -6.30
C VAL A 872 -2.00 -27.34 -7.43
N PHE A 873 -1.42 -26.17 -7.16
CA PHE A 873 -1.21 -25.13 -8.16
C PHE A 873 -0.36 -25.63 -9.33
N VAL A 874 0.79 -26.24 -9.07
CA VAL A 874 1.69 -26.75 -10.11
C VAL A 874 1.01 -27.85 -10.92
N LYS A 875 0.27 -28.75 -10.27
CA LYS A 875 -0.45 -29.82 -10.96
C LYS A 875 -1.52 -29.27 -11.90
N LEU A 876 -2.29 -28.26 -11.47
CA LEU A 876 -3.34 -27.63 -12.27
C LEU A 876 -2.76 -26.79 -13.41
N GLN A 877 -1.69 -26.04 -13.16
CA GLN A 877 -1.13 -25.09 -14.12
C GLN A 877 -0.26 -25.75 -15.19
N PHE A 878 0.56 -26.74 -14.82
CA PHE A 878 1.56 -27.35 -15.70
C PHE A 878 1.27 -28.82 -16.04
N GLY A 879 0.25 -29.44 -15.44
CA GLY A 879 -0.08 -30.85 -15.62
C GLY A 879 0.91 -31.86 -15.02
N THR A 880 2.09 -31.40 -14.58
CA THR A 880 3.20 -32.23 -14.07
C THR A 880 3.82 -31.65 -12.79
N LEU A 881 4.18 -32.53 -11.85
CA LEU A 881 4.88 -32.15 -10.62
C LEU A 881 6.41 -32.05 -10.80
N ARG A 882 6.93 -32.39 -11.99
CA ARG A 882 8.37 -32.32 -12.28
C ARG A 882 8.92 -30.89 -12.13
N VAL A 883 8.08 -29.89 -12.34
CA VAL A 883 8.38 -28.46 -12.11
C VAL A 883 8.87 -28.18 -10.70
N LEU A 884 8.46 -28.95 -9.68
CA LEU A 884 8.93 -28.74 -8.30
C LEU A 884 10.39 -29.19 -8.07
N THR A 885 10.93 -30.06 -8.92
CA THR A 885 12.21 -30.74 -8.68
C THR A 885 13.30 -30.43 -9.71
N LYS A 886 12.95 -29.86 -10.86
CA LYS A 886 13.89 -29.53 -11.94
C LYS A 886 14.71 -28.28 -11.64
N THR A 887 16.00 -28.28 -11.93
CA THR A 887 16.85 -27.08 -11.76
C THR A 887 16.60 -26.07 -12.87
N CYS A 888 16.87 -24.79 -12.60
CA CYS A 888 16.79 -23.70 -13.56
C CYS A 888 18.02 -22.80 -13.37
N SER A 889 18.72 -22.46 -14.44
CA SER A 889 19.94 -21.63 -14.41
C SER A 889 19.70 -20.25 -13.76
N VAL A 890 18.51 -19.67 -13.93
CA VAL A 890 18.13 -18.39 -13.30
C VAL A 890 17.98 -18.53 -11.78
N ASP A 891 17.36 -19.61 -11.29
CA ASP A 891 17.23 -19.88 -9.85
C ASP A 891 18.61 -20.12 -9.23
N ALA A 892 19.51 -20.77 -9.98
CA ALA A 892 20.90 -20.98 -9.60
C ALA A 892 21.63 -19.66 -9.37
N ALA A 893 21.55 -18.76 -10.37
CA ALA A 893 22.21 -17.46 -10.38
C ALA A 893 21.66 -16.49 -9.32
N LEU A 894 20.34 -16.45 -9.13
CA LEU A 894 19.71 -15.66 -8.06
C LEU A 894 20.08 -16.20 -6.68
N GLY A 895 20.09 -17.53 -6.51
CA GLY A 895 20.46 -18.19 -5.26
C GLY A 895 19.75 -17.58 -4.05
N ALA A 896 20.51 -17.23 -3.01
CA ALA A 896 19.99 -16.66 -1.76
C ALA A 896 19.47 -15.22 -1.89
N ARG A 897 19.62 -14.58 -3.05
CA ARG A 897 19.25 -13.17 -3.29
C ARG A 897 17.76 -13.01 -3.56
N SER A 898 17.12 -14.02 -4.15
CA SER A 898 15.66 -14.10 -4.26
C SER A 898 15.08 -14.76 -3.00
N LYS A 899 14.10 -14.08 -2.40
CA LYS A 899 13.36 -14.52 -1.21
C LYS A 899 12.22 -15.47 -1.59
N LEU A 900 11.45 -15.14 -2.62
CA LEU A 900 10.30 -15.91 -3.08
C LEU A 900 10.39 -16.19 -4.59
N ILE A 901 9.77 -17.30 -5.02
CA ILE A 901 9.66 -17.70 -6.42
C ILE A 901 8.24 -17.45 -6.93
N LEU A 902 8.09 -16.93 -8.15
CA LEU A 902 6.78 -16.77 -8.80
C LEU A 902 6.48 -18.01 -9.67
N LEU A 903 5.67 -18.95 -9.16
CA LEU A 903 5.42 -20.23 -9.85
C LEU A 903 4.71 -20.06 -11.19
N SER A 904 3.72 -19.17 -11.26
CA SER A 904 3.03 -18.77 -12.49
C SER A 904 3.93 -18.11 -13.54
N GLY A 905 5.12 -17.68 -13.09
CA GLY A 905 6.11 -17.03 -13.91
C GLY A 905 6.97 -17.95 -14.77
N TYR A 906 6.94 -19.26 -14.48
CA TYR A 906 7.65 -20.26 -15.27
C TYR A 906 6.93 -20.58 -16.58
N ILE A 907 7.73 -21.00 -17.55
CA ILE A 907 7.36 -21.70 -18.78
C ILE A 907 7.99 -23.08 -18.70
N TRP A 908 7.19 -24.10 -18.96
CA TRP A 908 7.62 -25.49 -18.99
C TRP A 908 7.62 -25.98 -20.44
N GLU A 909 8.81 -26.12 -21.02
CA GLU A 909 9.03 -26.51 -22.42
C GLU A 909 10.16 -27.53 -22.49
N ASN A 910 10.00 -28.59 -23.29
CA ASN A 910 11.03 -29.60 -23.54
C ASN A 910 11.66 -30.20 -22.26
N GLU A 911 10.86 -30.43 -21.22
CA GLU A 911 11.29 -30.88 -19.88
C GLU A 911 12.27 -29.95 -19.13
N GLU A 912 12.35 -28.68 -19.55
CA GLU A 912 13.15 -27.63 -18.95
C GLU A 912 12.30 -26.45 -18.46
N LEU A 913 12.86 -25.68 -17.53
CA LEU A 913 12.20 -24.52 -16.91
C LEU A 913 12.81 -23.21 -17.38
N TYR A 914 11.93 -22.31 -17.81
CA TYR A 914 12.28 -20.96 -18.26
C TYR A 914 11.45 -19.91 -17.53
N TYR A 915 11.99 -18.71 -17.32
CA TYR A 915 11.28 -17.55 -16.81
C TYR A 915 10.82 -16.65 -17.95
N LYS A 916 9.60 -16.11 -17.82
CA LYS A 916 9.10 -15.05 -18.70
C LYS A 916 9.88 -13.75 -18.48
N PRO A 917 10.13 -12.94 -19.54
CA PRO A 917 10.74 -11.62 -19.43
C PRO A 917 10.09 -10.70 -18.39
N SER A 918 8.75 -10.66 -18.36
CA SER A 918 8.01 -9.84 -17.40
C SER A 918 8.22 -10.25 -15.94
N VAL A 919 8.60 -11.51 -15.70
CA VAL A 919 8.85 -12.05 -14.35
C VAL A 919 10.26 -11.75 -13.91
N LEU A 920 11.24 -11.86 -14.82
CA LEU A 920 12.60 -11.39 -14.58
C LEU A 920 12.59 -9.91 -14.18
N LYS A 921 11.83 -9.09 -14.92
CA LYS A 921 11.56 -7.68 -14.57
C LYS A 921 10.96 -7.55 -13.16
N ALA A 922 9.92 -8.32 -12.84
CA ALA A 922 9.26 -8.28 -11.53
C ALA A 922 10.20 -8.65 -10.36
N LEU A 923 11.14 -9.58 -10.59
CA LEU A 923 12.18 -9.97 -9.64
C LEU A 923 13.33 -8.95 -9.55
N GLY A 924 13.29 -7.86 -10.31
CA GLY A 924 14.34 -6.85 -10.32
C GLY A 924 15.60 -7.26 -11.07
N VAL A 925 15.50 -8.25 -11.97
CA VAL A 925 16.57 -8.68 -12.88
C VAL A 925 16.60 -7.76 -14.09
N LEU A 926 17.80 -7.33 -14.44
CA LEU A 926 18.10 -6.44 -15.57
C LEU A 926 19.19 -7.06 -16.45
N LYS A 927 19.27 -6.58 -17.68
CA LYS A 927 20.31 -6.94 -18.65
C LYS A 927 21.34 -5.81 -18.70
N ALA A 928 22.63 -6.14 -18.75
CA ALA A 928 23.67 -5.20 -19.17
C ALA A 928 24.51 -5.83 -20.27
N VAL A 929 25.18 -5.00 -21.08
CA VAL A 929 26.14 -5.48 -22.08
C VAL A 929 27.51 -4.97 -21.69
N ASP A 930 28.46 -5.88 -21.51
CA ASP A 930 29.85 -5.53 -21.25
C ASP A 930 30.52 -4.95 -22.51
N PRO A 931 31.65 -4.23 -22.35
CA PRO A 931 32.43 -3.72 -23.49
C PRO A 931 32.82 -4.81 -24.50
N ASP A 932 32.97 -6.05 -24.03
CA ASP A 932 33.32 -7.23 -24.83
C ASP A 932 32.12 -7.86 -25.57
N GLY A 933 30.92 -7.27 -25.46
CA GLY A 933 29.71 -7.68 -26.17
C GLY A 933 28.88 -8.78 -25.50
N TYR A 934 29.30 -9.27 -24.33
CA TYR A 934 28.57 -10.31 -23.60
C TYR A 934 27.37 -9.74 -22.82
N GLU A 935 26.24 -10.44 -22.91
CA GLU A 935 25.05 -10.14 -22.12
C GLU A 935 25.24 -10.59 -20.67
N CYS A 936 25.00 -9.68 -19.73
CA CYS A 936 25.17 -9.87 -18.30
C CYS A 936 23.83 -9.91 -17.58
N PHE A 937 23.71 -10.85 -16.64
CA PHE A 937 22.58 -10.98 -15.73
C PHE A 937 22.79 -10.10 -14.50
N VAL A 938 22.04 -9.00 -14.42
CA VAL A 938 22.22 -7.95 -13.42
C VAL A 938 21.08 -7.97 -12.40
N HIS A 939 21.40 -7.76 -11.13
CA HIS A 939 20.42 -7.71 -10.04
C HIS A 939 20.69 -6.54 -9.09
N THR A 940 19.63 -6.07 -8.42
CA THR A 940 19.74 -4.98 -7.44
C THR A 940 20.20 -5.50 -6.07
N GLN A 941 21.27 -4.94 -5.53
CA GLN A 941 21.80 -5.29 -4.21
C GLN A 941 21.20 -4.42 -3.10
N LEU A 942 20.40 -5.04 -2.24
CA LEU A 942 19.88 -4.43 -1.01
C LEU A 942 20.93 -4.37 0.09
N HIS A 943 21.19 -3.17 0.60
CA HIS A 943 22.07 -2.90 1.75
C HIS A 943 21.25 -2.68 3.03
N TRP A 944 21.91 -2.58 4.19
CA TRP A 944 21.23 -2.41 5.48
C TRP A 944 20.47 -1.07 5.60
N ILE A 945 21.14 0.04 5.33
CA ILE A 945 20.61 1.40 5.54
C ILE A 945 20.76 2.26 4.27
N ALA A 946 21.95 2.25 3.67
CA ALA A 946 22.26 3.01 2.47
C ALA A 946 21.57 2.40 1.23
N ILE A 947 21.29 3.25 0.23
CA ILE A 947 20.81 2.80 -1.08
C ILE A 947 21.65 3.56 -2.10
N PRO A 948 22.88 3.08 -2.38
CA PRO A 948 23.77 3.75 -3.32
C PRO A 948 23.16 3.79 -4.71
N GLN A 949 23.53 4.80 -5.50
CA GLN A 949 23.11 4.88 -6.90
C GLN A 949 23.66 3.68 -7.71
N ASP A 950 24.87 3.22 -7.37
CA ASP A 950 25.56 2.07 -7.95
C ASP A 950 25.24 0.77 -7.19
N ASN A 951 23.96 0.43 -7.09
CA ASN A 951 23.49 -0.77 -6.39
C ASN A 951 23.27 -1.98 -7.32
N LEU A 952 23.79 -1.95 -8.53
CA LEU A 952 23.63 -3.02 -9.52
C LEU A 952 24.86 -3.90 -9.57
N VAL A 953 24.64 -5.21 -9.45
CA VAL A 953 25.70 -6.22 -9.49
C VAL A 953 25.43 -7.23 -10.58
N VAL A 954 26.48 -7.64 -11.28
CA VAL A 954 26.45 -8.72 -12.26
C VAL A 954 26.58 -10.05 -11.50
N LEU A 955 25.63 -10.96 -11.71
CA LEU A 955 25.60 -12.28 -11.09
C LEU A 955 25.99 -13.42 -12.05
N GLY A 956 25.97 -13.16 -13.35
CA GLY A 956 26.31 -14.15 -14.37
C GLY A 956 26.32 -13.58 -15.78
N THR A 957 26.82 -14.37 -16.73
CA THR A 957 26.74 -14.10 -18.16
C THR A 957 25.62 -14.91 -18.79
N VAL A 958 24.99 -14.39 -19.82
CA VAL A 958 23.89 -15.05 -20.54
C VAL A 958 24.44 -15.63 -21.84
N ALA A 959 24.33 -16.95 -21.99
CA ALA A 959 24.67 -17.67 -23.21
C ALA A 959 23.41 -18.34 -23.76
N ASN A 960 22.98 -17.93 -24.97
CA ASN A 960 21.72 -18.33 -25.59
C ASN A 960 20.48 -17.98 -24.76
N LYS A 961 20.03 -18.91 -23.90
CA LYS A 961 18.91 -18.76 -22.96
C LYS A 961 19.31 -19.10 -21.52
N ARG A 962 20.56 -19.48 -21.27
CA ARG A 962 21.04 -19.96 -19.96
C ARG A 962 21.86 -18.88 -19.27
N VAL A 963 21.77 -18.83 -17.94
CA VAL A 963 22.59 -17.95 -17.11
C VAL A 963 23.73 -18.75 -16.50
N GLU A 964 24.96 -18.36 -16.79
CA GLU A 964 26.18 -18.93 -16.22
C GLU A 964 26.64 -18.04 -15.06
N PRO A 965 26.65 -18.52 -13.80
CA PRO A 965 27.07 -17.72 -12.66
C PRO A 965 28.52 -17.24 -12.78
N CYS A 966 28.79 -15.98 -12.45
CA CYS A 966 30.13 -15.41 -12.43
C CYS A 966 30.46 -14.78 -11.06
N PRO A 967 31.74 -14.51 -10.75
CA PRO A 967 32.10 -13.72 -9.57
C PRO A 967 31.38 -12.37 -9.58
N GLU A 968 30.84 -11.99 -8.42
CA GLU A 968 30.06 -10.75 -8.27
C GLU A 968 30.96 -9.53 -8.56
N ARG A 969 30.49 -8.65 -9.44
CA ARG A 969 31.15 -7.37 -9.75
C ARG A 969 30.12 -6.27 -9.98
N LEU A 970 30.55 -5.02 -9.78
CA LEU A 970 29.75 -3.84 -10.07
C LEU A 970 29.40 -3.76 -11.56
N CYS A 971 28.17 -3.37 -11.86
CA CYS A 971 27.72 -3.16 -13.21
C CYS A 971 28.30 -1.86 -13.78
N SER A 972 29.11 -1.95 -14.83
CA SER A 972 29.68 -0.81 -15.57
C SER A 972 29.05 -0.59 -16.96
N GLY A 973 28.23 -1.52 -17.43
CA GLY A 973 27.58 -1.46 -18.74
C GLY A 973 26.24 -0.73 -18.75
N VAL A 974 25.74 -0.39 -19.96
CA VAL A 974 24.40 0.20 -20.15
C VAL A 974 23.34 -0.84 -19.83
N VAL A 975 22.38 -0.46 -19.00
CA VAL A 975 21.36 -1.37 -18.45
C VAL A 975 20.07 -1.30 -19.27
N SER A 976 19.51 -2.46 -19.59
CA SER A 976 18.26 -2.66 -20.33
C SER A 976 17.46 -3.84 -19.73
N LEU A 977 16.36 -4.24 -20.36
CA LEU A 977 15.57 -5.41 -19.97
C LEU A 977 15.84 -6.60 -20.90
N PHE A 978 15.63 -7.81 -20.39
CA PHE A 978 15.55 -8.99 -21.25
C PHE A 978 14.24 -8.98 -22.04
N ASP A 979 14.32 -9.26 -23.32
CA ASP A 979 13.21 -9.40 -24.26
C ASP A 979 12.84 -10.87 -24.53
N HIS A 980 13.70 -11.80 -24.11
CA HIS A 980 13.55 -13.24 -24.31
C HIS A 980 13.58 -14.02 -22.99
N THR A 981 13.11 -15.28 -23.05
CA THR A 981 13.02 -16.17 -21.88
C THR A 981 14.39 -16.71 -21.47
N LEU A 982 14.68 -16.70 -20.17
CA LEU A 982 15.92 -17.27 -19.60
C LEU A 982 15.63 -18.49 -18.72
N GLY A 983 16.47 -19.51 -18.77
CA GLY A 983 16.31 -20.74 -18.00
C GLY A 983 17.14 -21.92 -18.53
N GLY A 984 16.58 -23.12 -18.50
CA GLY A 984 17.25 -24.37 -18.89
C GLY A 984 18.01 -25.06 -17.75
N SER A 985 18.41 -26.31 -17.98
CA SER A 985 19.17 -27.11 -17.00
C SER A 985 20.51 -26.46 -16.61
N ALA A 986 20.76 -26.33 -15.32
CA ALA A 986 22.09 -26.03 -14.79
C ALA A 986 22.94 -27.32 -14.92
N GLY A 987 23.67 -27.48 -16.03
CA GLY A 987 24.46 -28.68 -16.32
C GLY A 987 25.85 -28.32 -16.81
N ASN A 988 26.86 -28.92 -16.17
CA ASN A 988 28.30 -28.77 -16.40
C ASN A 988 28.69 -28.72 -17.88
N VAL A 989 29.24 -27.60 -18.34
CA VAL A 989 30.10 -27.59 -19.53
C VAL A 989 31.49 -28.05 -19.07
N LEU A 990 31.70 -29.37 -19.06
CA LEU A 990 33.04 -29.92 -19.15
C LEU A 990 33.10 -30.76 -20.42
N GLY A 991 33.90 -30.30 -21.39
CA GLY A 991 34.29 -31.04 -22.60
C GLY A 991 33.39 -30.83 -23.81
N ASP A 992 33.73 -29.86 -24.67
CA ASP A 992 34.08 -30.15 -26.09
C ASP A 992 34.25 -28.93 -27.01
N GLU A 993 34.07 -27.68 -26.55
CA GLU A 993 34.24 -26.51 -27.44
C GLU A 993 35.42 -25.58 -27.14
N VAL A 994 36.20 -25.83 -26.08
CA VAL A 994 37.44 -25.07 -25.78
C VAL A 994 38.68 -25.66 -26.49
N ALA A 995 38.57 -26.85 -27.09
CA ALA A 995 39.69 -27.52 -27.76
C ALA A 995 39.98 -27.04 -29.20
N ARG A 996 39.37 -25.95 -29.69
CA ARG A 996 39.61 -25.45 -31.07
C ARG A 996 40.14 -24.02 -31.22
N ARG A 997 40.45 -23.30 -30.14
CA ARG A 997 41.10 -21.98 -30.24
C ARG A 997 42.12 -21.73 -29.13
N THR A 998 43.12 -22.60 -29.05
CA THR A 998 44.38 -22.29 -28.33
C THR A 998 45.56 -22.99 -29.00
N GLN A 999 46.08 -22.32 -30.02
CA GLN A 999 47.41 -22.44 -30.64
C GLN A 999 47.38 -21.29 -31.66
N THR A 1000 48.01 -20.14 -31.51
CA THR A 1000 49.37 -19.72 -31.13
C THR A 1000 49.24 -18.17 -30.96
N GLN A 1001 49.99 -17.38 -30.20
CA GLN A 1001 51.39 -17.41 -29.82
C GLN A 1001 51.61 -16.29 -28.77
N ASP A 1002 52.58 -16.54 -27.91
CA ASP A 1002 52.99 -15.76 -26.75
C ASP A 1002 53.65 -14.38 -27.02
N CYS A 1003 53.57 -13.57 -25.97
CA CYS A 1003 54.59 -12.64 -25.43
C CYS A 1003 54.84 -11.24 -26.03
N TYR A 1004 54.49 -10.25 -25.18
CA TYR A 1004 55.31 -9.11 -24.71
C TYR A 1004 56.16 -8.28 -25.70
N GLY A 1005 55.85 -6.98 -25.77
CA GLY A 1005 56.86 -5.97 -26.14
C GLY A 1005 56.35 -4.55 -26.44
N VAL A 1006 56.50 -3.65 -25.46
CA VAL A 1006 56.91 -2.23 -25.60
C VAL A 1006 56.05 -1.27 -26.46
N PHE A 1007 55.48 -0.23 -25.84
CA PHE A 1007 55.54 1.22 -26.21
C PHE A 1007 54.65 1.99 -25.23
N ARG A 1008 55.16 2.55 -24.13
CA ARG A 1008 55.78 3.88 -23.98
C ARG A 1008 54.97 5.04 -24.62
N ARG A 1009 54.31 5.81 -23.74
CA ARG A 1009 53.98 7.25 -23.78
C ARG A 1009 53.46 7.84 -25.10
N PHE A 1010 52.22 8.36 -25.06
CA PHE A 1010 51.99 9.77 -25.38
C PHE A 1010 50.96 10.37 -24.42
N ARG A 1011 51.24 11.62 -24.04
CA ARG A 1011 50.59 12.43 -23.02
C ARG A 1011 50.18 13.72 -23.72
N GLU A 1012 48.91 14.05 -23.72
CA GLU A 1012 48.30 15.38 -23.92
C GLU A 1012 46.87 15.23 -23.36
N ARG A 1013 46.46 15.80 -22.21
CA ARG A 1013 46.25 17.22 -21.86
C ARG A 1013 45.57 18.02 -22.97
N VAL A 1014 44.57 18.89 -22.76
CA VAL A 1014 43.58 19.26 -21.71
C VAL A 1014 42.98 20.58 -22.22
N CYS A 1015 41.69 20.85 -21.95
CA CYS A 1015 41.12 22.16 -21.55
C CYS A 1015 39.83 21.79 -20.77
N CYS A 1016 39.57 22.04 -19.48
CA CYS A 1016 39.81 23.18 -18.56
C CYS A 1016 39.25 24.51 -19.12
N SER A 1017 38.55 25.38 -18.39
CA SER A 1017 38.49 25.65 -16.94
C SER A 1017 37.18 26.42 -16.61
N SER A 1018 36.76 26.64 -15.36
CA SER A 1018 37.38 27.53 -14.36
C SER A 1018 36.81 27.21 -12.95
N GLU A 1019 37.64 26.79 -11.98
CA GLU A 1019 38.38 27.60 -10.97
C GLU A 1019 37.45 28.23 -9.92
N VAL A 1020 37.64 27.96 -8.61
CA VAL A 1020 38.60 28.67 -7.73
C VAL A 1020 39.22 27.74 -6.65
N THR A 1021 40.48 28.06 -6.31
CA THR A 1021 41.47 27.40 -5.45
C THR A 1021 41.33 27.61 -3.92
N PRO A 1022 42.11 26.85 -3.09
CA PRO A 1022 41.99 26.76 -1.62
C PRO A 1022 43.12 27.47 -0.82
N GLY A 1023 42.93 27.62 0.50
CA GLY A 1023 43.92 28.06 1.50
C GLY A 1023 43.59 27.54 2.93
N PRO A 1024 44.47 27.67 3.94
CA PRO A 1024 45.25 26.53 4.46
C PRO A 1024 44.91 26.02 5.89
N THR A 1025 45.22 24.73 6.13
CA THR A 1025 45.45 24.01 7.42
C THR A 1025 46.46 24.71 8.35
N PRO A 1026 46.50 24.50 9.71
CA PRO A 1026 46.91 23.23 10.39
C PRO A 1026 46.19 23.00 11.77
N ALA A 1027 46.29 21.90 12.54
CA ALA A 1027 47.43 21.11 13.01
C ALA A 1027 46.91 19.75 13.58
N LYS A 1028 47.43 18.60 13.17
CA LYS A 1028 48.49 17.78 13.82
C LYS A 1028 48.28 17.44 15.30
N ILE A 1029 48.09 16.15 15.59
CA ILE A 1029 48.87 15.26 16.50
C ILE A 1029 48.66 13.82 15.94
N LYS A 1030 49.49 13.17 15.08
CA LYS A 1030 50.78 12.45 15.26
C LYS A 1030 50.94 11.79 16.64
N VAL A 1031 51.16 10.48 16.80
CA VAL A 1031 52.37 9.67 16.45
C VAL A 1031 51.98 8.18 16.61
N ARG A 1032 52.07 7.32 15.59
CA ARG A 1032 53.22 6.46 15.13
C ARG A 1032 53.66 5.39 16.15
N ALA A 1033 53.38 4.12 15.88
CA ALA A 1033 54.24 3.13 15.18
C ALA A 1033 55.05 2.28 16.17
N VAL A 1034 55.28 0.99 15.91
CA VAL A 1034 56.43 0.43 15.17
C VAL A 1034 56.10 -1.07 15.02
N ASN A 1035 55.99 -1.60 13.79
CA ASN A 1035 57.03 -2.34 13.01
C ASN A 1035 57.47 -3.64 13.71
N ASP A 1036 57.84 -4.73 13.06
CA ASP A 1036 57.93 -5.16 11.66
C ASP A 1036 58.26 -6.66 11.71
N GLU A 1037 58.04 -7.35 10.58
CA GLU A 1037 58.92 -8.39 9.99
C GLU A 1037 59.25 -9.71 10.75
N GLN A 1038 59.43 -10.89 10.13
CA GLN A 1038 59.38 -11.40 8.75
C GLN A 1038 59.85 -12.89 8.77
N VAL A 1039 59.75 -13.55 7.59
CA VAL A 1039 60.52 -14.75 7.12
C VAL A 1039 59.89 -16.13 7.45
N SER A 1040 59.67 -17.11 6.55
CA SER A 1040 59.87 -17.30 5.09
C SER A 1040 59.04 -18.51 4.59
N ARG A 1041 58.76 -18.52 3.26
CA ARG A 1041 58.90 -19.60 2.23
C ARG A 1041 59.12 -21.07 2.71
N GLN A 1042 58.64 -22.16 2.09
CA GLN A 1042 58.39 -22.51 0.67
C GLN A 1042 57.94 -24.00 0.54
N VAL A 1043 57.32 -24.36 -0.60
CA VAL A 1043 57.31 -25.68 -1.30
C VAL A 1043 56.17 -26.71 -1.03
N LEU A 1044 55.49 -27.03 -2.15
CA LEU A 1044 54.48 -28.06 -2.51
C LEU A 1044 55.08 -29.49 -2.65
N PRO A 1045 54.48 -30.58 -3.25
CA PRO A 1045 53.12 -30.84 -3.82
C PRO A 1045 52.50 -32.25 -3.53
N ALA A 1046 51.29 -32.45 -4.08
CA ALA A 1046 50.75 -33.67 -4.74
C ALA A 1046 50.40 -34.95 -3.95
N TRP A 1047 49.18 -35.45 -4.16
CA TRP A 1047 48.92 -36.88 -4.34
C TRP A 1047 47.73 -37.15 -5.27
N GLU A 1048 47.98 -38.03 -6.24
CA GLU A 1048 47.05 -38.66 -7.17
C GLU A 1048 46.75 -40.10 -6.72
N ALA A 1049 45.55 -40.58 -7.05
CA ALA A 1049 45.25 -41.94 -7.52
C ALA A 1049 45.04 -43.15 -6.55
N ILE A 1050 43.82 -43.72 -6.69
CA ILE A 1050 43.48 -45.11 -7.11
C ILE A 1050 43.35 -46.26 -6.08
N ASN A 1051 42.10 -46.79 -6.00
CA ASN A 1051 41.61 -48.21 -5.91
C ASN A 1051 42.05 -49.11 -4.73
N GLN A 1052 41.36 -50.18 -4.28
CA GLN A 1052 40.15 -50.95 -4.65
C GLN A 1052 39.88 -52.00 -3.54
N HIS A 1053 38.60 -52.37 -3.36
CA HIS A 1053 38.03 -53.70 -2.96
C HIS A 1053 38.42 -54.39 -1.62
N LEU A 1054 37.68 -55.36 -1.02
CA LEU A 1054 36.26 -55.82 -0.88
C LEU A 1054 36.34 -57.19 -0.15
N LEU A 1055 35.44 -57.55 0.79
CA LEU A 1055 35.01 -58.92 1.22
C LEU A 1055 34.14 -58.83 2.53
N LYS A 1056 32.79 -58.92 2.51
CA LYS A 1056 31.84 -60.07 2.61
C LYS A 1056 31.92 -60.93 3.91
N LEU A 1057 30.97 -60.79 4.87
CA LEU A 1057 29.72 -61.58 5.18
C LEU A 1057 29.97 -62.86 6.07
N PRO A 1058 28.99 -63.53 6.75
CA PRO A 1058 27.52 -63.30 6.98
C PRO A 1058 26.97 -63.68 8.42
N GLY A 1059 25.66 -63.52 8.68
CA GLY A 1059 24.91 -64.29 9.70
C GLY A 1059 23.57 -63.68 10.20
N ALA A 1060 22.44 -64.37 9.99
CA ALA A 1060 21.07 -64.10 10.52
C ALA A 1060 20.71 -65.12 11.65
N PRO A 1061 19.49 -65.26 12.26
CA PRO A 1061 18.21 -64.50 12.19
C PRO A 1061 17.44 -64.34 13.56
N GLN A 1062 16.16 -63.87 13.49
CA GLN A 1062 14.96 -64.27 14.28
C GLN A 1062 14.46 -63.55 15.59
N LEU A 1063 13.16 -63.19 15.52
CA LEU A 1063 12.04 -63.29 16.50
C LEU A 1063 11.90 -62.33 17.72
N GLN A 1064 10.69 -61.73 17.79
CA GLN A 1064 10.03 -61.06 18.94
C GLN A 1064 9.59 -62.08 20.04
N PRO A 1065 8.88 -61.75 21.16
CA PRO A 1065 8.54 -60.48 21.87
C PRO A 1065 8.80 -60.57 23.41
N VAL A 1066 8.33 -59.57 24.18
CA VAL A 1066 7.88 -59.57 25.61
C VAL A 1066 8.59 -58.57 26.54
N GLU A 1067 7.73 -57.93 27.33
CA GLU A 1067 7.86 -56.90 28.36
C GLU A 1067 8.98 -57.10 29.41
N SER A 1068 9.53 -56.01 29.92
CA SER A 1068 9.44 -55.65 31.35
C SER A 1068 10.19 -54.36 31.71
N ARG A 1069 9.66 -53.71 32.76
CA ARG A 1069 10.18 -52.55 33.50
C ARG A 1069 11.66 -52.68 33.88
N ASN A 1070 12.40 -51.57 33.87
CA ASN A 1070 12.94 -50.97 35.11
C ASN A 1070 13.75 -49.68 34.88
N HIS A 1071 13.68 -48.85 35.91
CA HIS A 1071 14.38 -47.59 36.16
C HIS A 1071 15.89 -47.60 35.85
N LEU A 1072 16.41 -46.45 35.41
CA LEU A 1072 17.81 -46.05 35.66
C LEU A 1072 17.95 -44.53 35.70
N THR A 1073 18.32 -44.06 36.89
CA THR A 1073 18.79 -42.72 37.26
C THR A 1073 20.16 -42.45 36.63
N VAL A 1074 20.40 -41.26 36.08
CA VAL A 1074 21.77 -40.77 35.77
C VAL A 1074 21.88 -39.28 36.14
N SER A 1075 22.82 -39.02 37.06
CA SER A 1075 23.29 -37.73 37.55
C SER A 1075 24.17 -37.00 36.54
N TYR A 1076 24.06 -35.66 36.47
CA TYR A 1076 25.10 -34.80 35.87
C TYR A 1076 25.67 -33.84 36.92
N HIS A 1077 26.96 -34.00 37.22
CA HIS A 1077 27.79 -33.03 37.91
C HIS A 1077 28.34 -32.01 36.89
N ALA A 1078 28.14 -30.71 37.14
CA ALA A 1078 28.90 -29.65 36.49
C ALA A 1078 29.49 -28.73 37.57
N SER A 1079 30.81 -28.71 37.64
CA SER A 1079 31.61 -27.86 38.54
C SER A 1079 31.86 -26.51 37.87
N LEU A 1080 31.44 -25.42 38.53
CA LEU A 1080 31.90 -24.05 38.27
C LEU A 1080 32.60 -23.55 39.54
N VAL A 1081 33.92 -23.42 39.46
CA VAL A 1081 34.76 -22.81 40.51
C VAL A 1081 34.77 -21.30 40.30
N SER A 1082 34.26 -20.59 41.31
CA SER A 1082 34.42 -19.16 41.51
C SER A 1082 35.84 -18.84 42.01
N LYS A 1083 36.39 -17.70 41.59
CA LYS A 1083 37.49 -17.04 42.31
C LYS A 1083 37.08 -15.60 42.60
N SER A 1084 36.77 -15.35 43.87
CA SER A 1084 36.71 -14.03 44.48
C SER A 1084 38.13 -13.61 44.90
N CYS A 1085 38.49 -12.35 44.69
CA CYS A 1085 39.50 -11.66 45.47
C CYS A 1085 38.87 -10.40 46.08
N ASN A 1086 38.71 -10.40 47.40
CA ASN A 1086 38.52 -9.21 48.21
C ASN A 1086 39.88 -8.55 48.44
N HIS A 1087 39.91 -7.22 48.54
CA HIS A 1087 40.41 -6.51 49.72
C HIS A 1087 40.03 -5.02 49.70
N PRO A 1088 40.00 -4.36 50.87
CA PRO A 1088 39.20 -3.17 51.15
C PRO A 1088 39.98 -1.86 50.99
N HIS A 1089 39.27 -0.79 50.69
CA HIS A 1089 39.33 0.53 51.36
C HIS A 1089 38.24 1.46 50.83
#